data_AF-A0A495XIN0-F1
#
_entry.id   AF-A0A495XIN0-F1
#
_cell.length_a   1.000
_cell.length_b   1.000
_cell.length_c   1.000
_cell.angle_alpha   90.00
_cell.angle_beta   90.00
_cell.angle_gamma   90.00
#
_symmetry.space_group_name_H-M   'P 1'
#
loop_
_entity.id
_entity.type
_entity.pdbx_description
1 polymer ?
#
loop_
_entity_poly.entity_id
_entity_poly.type
_entity_poly.pdbx_seq_one_letter_code
_entity_poly.pdbx_strand_id
1 'polypeptide(L)'
;MADVPQEQIRFAVVLNGGVSLAVWMGGVVLELDRLTRAEGAYADLLDLVGSTARADVVTGTSAGGINGAALALSQVNANAKLERLRDLWAEQGRMEQLLRTPFRGSPVSLLKGDEFFLPRLQEALNRLTTDFSPTPADERPVDLRITTTLLAGVPTTTHDDLGQSLVQATHQGSFSFRRDPSGRDDFTAERLPTLVDQLALAARSSASFPFAFEPSFVPVTEEAAGDKRPNMAGVASWANGTDNVSRYVVDGGVLVNTPTKEALEAIDRMPAEGPVRRVMLLVFPHAPESKQPPVAPVDGLLPSTIGTGAKLLSALTSQSGRTYVERIEEHNRLAASRRGGRSALLDRLAAGGSVVGKLYDLAATLHDHYEDIRIRHAARDVTTRQFEVPGTNTAGWSFERVRAAAEAAQRAHLAKWGGLPYVPGQPQPAALPEHGWPWGITMAERLASAAMDLLKRLVWVVPQSPESRLAQARTNLYEVRARLRELRTELDGQWTTREQTALNREYWELRVEAFAEGMLRGTVGERVRAQVDRIAGILGDARDVLDALGDDRVKMAGLTSWKALLLEPRTDGETEAGLVAGDMWLSRLLALEVAATCLADDSRGGMDQAVDLVQISLQTRNAFAEHSQTPDDKAGGASLSRFSGFLKRSWRVNDWIWGRLDGATMLSKIVCDPKRLLRIDKLTPHEGASASERAQKRVNDLVAALFGDGLPARLEPVVERAVQQLTAVYEDVEGDQPPTCEALAELTAWALHVRIICEELPALRASILADRLEGADRRSRGELFLEEQAALLQRLPARTDADRIEIGMEALAAFDRAGIGREPLSQEASSDQVIRTAATAAAVAVTVADSERSGLGPAKPLTRALRGAALLPYWTITGLTRGGQLAQFLGLLGFALGGALLVLALFDLLPPWAVGPAAAFGTATLLAAFGYAALRSGTLLHGLVLLAPVIPLAAVSIDRTRSALASSEEGVTTGLVAVGGVVVVVVALLVIGSLPAPVGTPLAVAKATVKRLRQRPRLVLRVLLAAAIVAAIWAVVRYRLYDVAPAVVVIGTIVAIVFGIAASLHLGRSLQRWRQRDGVWSTENAEPPAAATAGWAAVYGSVLLLIGAAVQVFSFRFTGWEAVLATTLSFGLVLLLVTTWWVPLKERRNIMRRLVEQSSVVDYGENVAEGLLRRLEGHAMLFRFLTTVDGSGRPVLGPRGLRVARRISARRGMVA
;
A
#
# COMPACT_ATOMS: atom_id res chain seq x y z
N MET A 1 -6.32 28.73 -28.28
CA MET A 1 -7.09 27.59 -27.73
C MET A 1 -8.58 27.89 -27.55
N ALA A 2 -9.07 29.11 -27.84
CA ALA A 2 -10.49 29.47 -27.64
C ALA A 2 -11.49 28.55 -28.37
N ASP A 3 -11.09 27.93 -29.50
CA ASP A 3 -11.95 27.04 -30.29
C ASP A 3 -11.89 25.56 -29.88
N VAL A 4 -11.04 25.18 -28.92
CA VAL A 4 -10.85 23.80 -28.47
C VAL A 4 -11.62 23.57 -27.16
N PRO A 5 -12.57 22.62 -27.09
CA PRO A 5 -13.28 22.34 -25.84
C PRO A 5 -12.32 21.87 -24.75
N GLN A 6 -12.36 22.52 -23.59
CA GLN A 6 -11.52 22.16 -22.44
C GLN A 6 -11.97 20.80 -21.89
N GLU A 7 -11.07 19.82 -21.84
CA GLU A 7 -11.38 18.49 -21.30
C GLU A 7 -11.21 18.48 -19.78
N GLN A 8 -12.07 17.77 -19.05
CA GLN A 8 -11.88 17.52 -17.64
C GLN A 8 -11.49 16.06 -17.38
N ILE A 9 -10.27 15.85 -16.89
CA ILE A 9 -9.77 14.56 -16.42
C ILE A 9 -10.33 14.35 -15.01
N ARG A 10 -11.14 13.31 -14.83
CA ARG A 10 -11.80 13.05 -13.55
C ARG A 10 -11.37 11.71 -12.97
N PHE A 11 -10.77 11.79 -11.80
CA PHE A 11 -10.22 10.65 -11.10
C PHE A 11 -11.24 10.01 -10.17
N ALA A 12 -11.45 8.70 -10.36
CA ALA A 12 -12.02 7.80 -9.36
C ALA A 12 -10.88 7.06 -8.67
N VAL A 13 -10.48 7.55 -7.51
CA VAL A 13 -9.28 7.10 -6.81
C VAL A 13 -9.63 5.92 -5.91
N VAL A 14 -8.94 4.79 -6.10
CA VAL A 14 -9.09 3.60 -5.27
C VAL A 14 -7.80 3.38 -4.49
N LEU A 15 -7.84 3.60 -3.18
CA LEU A 15 -6.71 3.51 -2.25
C LEU A 15 -6.77 2.20 -1.46
N ASN A 16 -5.86 1.29 -1.78
CA ASN A 16 -5.83 -0.04 -1.16
C ASN A 16 -5.10 -0.05 0.20
N GLY A 17 -5.23 -1.15 0.95
CA GLY A 17 -4.52 -1.33 2.22
C GLY A 17 -3.02 -1.57 2.06
N GLY A 18 -2.22 -1.00 2.97
CA GLY A 18 -0.75 -1.07 2.89
C GLY A 18 0.03 -0.93 4.21
N VAL A 19 -0.63 -0.91 5.37
CA VAL A 19 0.02 -0.70 6.69
C VAL A 19 0.96 0.52 6.65
N SER A 20 2.29 0.36 6.73
CA SER A 20 3.23 1.50 6.70
C SER A 20 3.37 2.14 5.31
N LEU A 21 2.99 1.45 4.23
CA LEU A 21 2.97 2.03 2.88
C LEU A 21 1.82 3.02 2.65
N ALA A 22 0.99 3.26 3.68
CA ALA A 22 0.13 4.44 3.74
C ALA A 22 0.91 5.74 3.57
N VAL A 23 2.18 5.75 3.99
CA VAL A 23 3.08 6.90 3.86
C VAL A 23 3.44 7.14 2.39
N TRP A 24 3.76 6.08 1.64
CA TRP A 24 3.97 6.15 0.19
C TRP A 24 2.69 6.59 -0.54
N MET A 25 1.53 6.03 -0.17
CA MET A 25 0.24 6.46 -0.74
C MET A 25 -0.05 7.94 -0.47
N GLY A 26 0.34 8.47 0.69
CA GLY A 26 0.22 9.89 1.02
C GLY A 26 1.02 10.78 0.05
N GLY A 27 2.22 10.35 -0.35
CA GLY A 27 3.00 11.04 -1.38
C GLY A 27 2.31 11.04 -2.74
N VAL A 28 1.72 9.91 -3.16
CA VAL A 28 0.94 9.83 -4.41
C VAL A 28 -0.28 10.76 -4.36
N VAL A 29 -0.99 10.78 -3.23
CA VAL A 29 -2.18 11.61 -3.02
C VAL A 29 -1.85 13.10 -3.01
N LEU A 30 -0.68 13.50 -2.48
CA LEU A 30 -0.21 14.88 -2.58
C LEU A 30 -0.02 15.31 -4.04
N GLU A 31 0.64 14.50 -4.86
CA GLU A 31 0.85 14.86 -6.27
C GLU A 31 -0.45 14.87 -7.07
N LEU A 32 -1.39 13.97 -6.73
CA LEU A 32 -2.73 14.03 -7.31
C LEU A 32 -3.45 15.32 -6.93
N ASP A 33 -3.39 15.74 -5.67
CA ASP A 33 -4.00 17.00 -5.22
C ASP A 33 -3.39 18.20 -5.95
N ARG A 34 -2.06 18.26 -6.09
CA ARG A 34 -1.36 19.30 -6.86
C ARG A 34 -1.78 19.32 -8.34
N LEU A 35 -1.95 18.16 -8.96
CA LEU A 35 -2.49 18.06 -10.32
C LEU A 35 -3.91 18.63 -10.38
N THR A 36 -4.80 18.22 -9.47
CA THR A 36 -6.20 18.70 -9.46
C THR A 36 -6.34 20.19 -9.14
N ARG A 37 -5.33 20.79 -8.51
CA ARG A 37 -5.26 22.23 -8.24
C ARG A 37 -4.54 23.03 -9.32
N ALA A 38 -4.00 22.35 -10.33
CA ALA A 38 -3.13 22.95 -11.35
C ALA A 38 -1.99 23.76 -10.71
N GLU A 39 -1.21 23.13 -9.82
CA GLU A 39 -0.08 23.78 -9.14
C GLU A 39 1.25 23.54 -9.88
N GLY A 40 2.00 24.61 -10.13
CA GLY A 40 3.34 24.55 -10.69
C GLY A 40 3.37 23.85 -12.06
N ALA A 41 4.29 22.89 -12.25
CA ALA A 41 4.47 22.19 -13.52
C ALA A 41 3.24 21.37 -13.96
N TYR A 42 2.32 21.06 -13.05
CA TYR A 42 1.05 20.45 -13.42
C TYR A 42 0.12 21.44 -14.11
N ALA A 43 0.18 22.73 -13.78
CA ALA A 43 -0.55 23.78 -14.49
C ALA A 43 -0.08 23.83 -15.95
N ASP A 44 1.24 23.93 -16.15
CA ASP A 44 1.86 23.97 -17.48
C ASP A 44 1.49 22.74 -18.31
N LEU A 45 1.49 21.56 -17.69
CA LEU A 45 1.10 20.31 -18.33
C LEU A 45 -0.39 20.27 -18.69
N LEU A 46 -1.27 20.71 -17.79
CA LEU A 46 -2.71 20.75 -18.03
C LEU A 46 -3.07 21.77 -19.11
N ASP A 47 -2.41 22.92 -19.12
CA ASP A 47 -2.55 23.96 -20.14
C ASP A 47 -2.08 23.44 -21.51
N LEU A 48 -0.98 22.68 -21.56
CA LEU A 48 -0.47 22.06 -22.78
C LEU A 48 -1.52 21.16 -23.45
N VAL A 49 -2.25 20.37 -22.66
CA VAL A 49 -3.30 19.47 -23.14
C VAL A 49 -4.70 20.11 -23.10
N GLY A 50 -4.79 21.39 -22.75
CA GLY A 50 -6.06 22.11 -22.62
C GLY A 50 -7.06 21.38 -21.73
N SER A 51 -6.61 20.83 -20.60
CA SER A 51 -7.44 20.05 -19.70
C SER A 51 -7.46 20.65 -18.29
N THR A 52 -8.48 20.31 -17.52
CA THR A 52 -8.50 20.48 -16.06
C THR A 52 -8.54 19.10 -15.40
N ALA A 53 -8.22 19.02 -14.12
CA ALA A 53 -8.23 17.77 -13.37
C ALA A 53 -9.03 17.91 -12.07
N ARG A 54 -9.77 16.87 -11.67
CA ARG A 54 -10.38 16.77 -10.33
C ARG A 54 -10.49 15.34 -9.84
N ALA A 55 -10.50 15.13 -8.53
CA ALA A 55 -10.80 13.84 -7.91
C ALA A 55 -12.19 13.92 -7.25
N ASP A 56 -13.20 13.32 -7.87
CA ASP A 56 -14.60 13.42 -7.41
C ASP A 56 -15.14 12.11 -6.81
N VAL A 57 -14.50 10.97 -7.10
CA VAL A 57 -14.79 9.69 -6.44
C VAL A 57 -13.55 9.21 -5.71
N VAL A 58 -13.67 8.95 -4.41
CA VAL A 58 -12.56 8.47 -3.59
C VAL A 58 -13.02 7.25 -2.80
N THR A 59 -12.35 6.13 -2.97
CA THR A 59 -12.61 4.93 -2.19
C THR A 59 -11.36 4.46 -1.47
N GLY A 60 -11.49 4.04 -0.22
CA GLY A 60 -10.37 3.68 0.63
C GLY A 60 -10.63 2.42 1.47
N THR A 61 -9.62 1.56 1.54
CA THR A 61 -9.60 0.40 2.44
C THR A 61 -8.38 0.43 3.33
N SER A 62 -8.52 0.06 4.60
CA SER A 62 -7.43 0.03 5.57
C SER A 62 -6.76 1.40 5.67
N ALA A 63 -5.43 1.43 5.62
CA ALA A 63 -4.67 2.66 5.61
C ALA A 63 -4.93 3.55 4.37
N GLY A 64 -5.51 3.00 3.29
CA GLY A 64 -6.02 3.78 2.17
C GLY A 64 -7.20 4.69 2.54
N GLY A 65 -8.00 4.32 3.54
CA GLY A 65 -9.09 5.15 4.07
C GLY A 65 -8.60 6.47 4.71
N ILE A 66 -7.38 6.48 5.25
CA ILE A 66 -6.76 7.68 5.84
C ILE A 66 -6.43 8.69 4.76
N ASN A 67 -5.73 8.25 3.71
CA ASN A 67 -5.37 9.10 2.58
C ASN A 67 -6.62 9.52 1.77
N GLY A 68 -7.64 8.65 1.71
CA GLY A 68 -8.91 8.96 1.05
C GLY A 68 -9.69 10.05 1.77
N ALA A 69 -9.76 9.99 3.11
CA ALA A 69 -10.36 11.06 3.92
C ALA A 69 -9.61 12.39 3.74
N ALA A 70 -8.28 12.36 3.75
CA ALA A 70 -7.48 13.57 3.56
C ALA A 70 -7.65 14.18 2.15
N LEU A 71 -7.65 13.36 1.10
CA LEU A 71 -7.91 13.82 -0.27
C LEU A 71 -9.32 14.42 -0.40
N ALA A 72 -10.34 13.78 0.17
CA ALA A 72 -11.69 14.35 0.15
C ALA A 72 -11.75 15.73 0.83
N LEU A 73 -11.11 15.88 1.99
CA LEU A 73 -11.00 17.18 2.66
C LEU A 73 -10.23 18.22 1.84
N SER A 74 -9.17 17.82 1.15
CA SER A 74 -8.43 18.75 0.29
C SER A 74 -9.25 19.16 -0.93
N GLN A 75 -10.05 18.27 -1.51
CA GLN A 75 -10.90 18.63 -2.64
C GLN A 75 -11.99 19.64 -2.25
N VAL A 76 -12.49 19.63 -1.01
CA VAL A 76 -13.52 20.59 -0.57
C VAL A 76 -12.97 21.87 0.08
N ASN A 77 -11.71 21.88 0.52
CA ASN A 77 -11.08 23.04 1.14
C ASN A 77 -9.93 23.59 0.28
N ALA A 78 -10.11 24.81 -0.25
CA ALA A 78 -9.13 25.47 -1.10
C ALA A 78 -7.76 25.66 -0.42
N ASN A 79 -7.70 25.78 0.90
CA ASN A 79 -6.46 26.04 1.66
C ASN A 79 -5.85 24.79 2.33
N ALA A 80 -6.39 23.60 2.06
CA ALA A 80 -5.87 22.37 2.68
C ALA A 80 -4.42 22.10 2.22
N LYS A 81 -3.56 21.75 3.18
CA LYS A 81 -2.13 21.51 2.98
C LYS A 81 -1.77 20.06 3.29
N LEU A 82 -1.84 19.19 2.29
CA LEU A 82 -1.63 17.75 2.45
C LEU A 82 -0.18 17.39 2.83
N GLU A 83 0.80 18.25 2.56
CA GLU A 83 2.18 18.09 3.01
C GLU A 83 2.30 17.97 4.54
N ARG A 84 1.32 18.48 5.30
CA ARG A 84 1.26 18.31 6.76
C ARG A 84 1.14 16.85 7.19
N LEU A 85 0.61 15.97 6.33
CA LEU A 85 0.54 14.53 6.60
C LEU A 85 1.93 13.88 6.62
N ARG A 86 2.87 14.37 5.81
CA ARG A 86 4.27 13.91 5.84
C ARG A 86 4.84 14.06 7.24
N ASP A 87 4.68 15.24 7.81
CA ASP A 87 5.26 15.58 9.11
C ASP A 87 4.60 14.76 10.22
N LEU A 88 3.29 14.57 10.15
CA LEU A 88 2.56 13.69 11.06
C LEU A 88 3.06 12.24 10.97
N TRP A 89 3.20 11.68 9.76
CA TRP A 89 3.74 10.33 9.60
C TRP A 89 5.18 10.23 10.08
N ALA A 90 6.02 11.21 9.76
CA ALA A 90 7.41 11.26 10.19
C ALA A 90 7.50 11.29 11.73
N GLU A 91 6.67 12.05 12.42
CA GLU A 91 6.78 12.29 13.86
C GLU A 91 5.99 11.29 14.70
N GLN A 92 4.71 11.07 14.38
CA GLN A 92 3.77 10.29 15.17
C GLN A 92 3.69 8.81 14.73
N GLY A 93 4.15 8.49 13.52
CA GLY A 93 4.17 7.12 12.97
C GLY A 93 5.26 6.22 13.56
N ARG A 94 5.63 6.38 14.83
CA ARG A 94 6.71 5.61 15.47
C ARG A 94 6.15 4.36 16.12
N MET A 95 6.76 3.21 15.87
CA MET A 95 6.33 1.94 16.48
C MET A 95 6.28 2.01 18.01
N GLU A 96 7.26 2.65 18.66
CA GLU A 96 7.29 2.79 20.13
C GLU A 96 6.10 3.58 20.71
N GLN A 97 5.57 4.56 19.98
CA GLN A 97 4.41 5.35 20.42
C GLN A 97 3.10 4.61 20.18
N LEU A 98 3.03 3.81 19.10
CA LEU A 98 1.88 2.99 18.77
C LEU A 98 1.74 1.79 19.73
N LEU A 99 2.83 1.19 20.19
CA LEU A 99 2.80 0.06 21.12
C LEU A 99 2.09 0.41 22.44
N ARG A 100 1.34 -0.56 22.99
CA ARG A 100 0.75 -0.45 24.33
C ARG A 100 1.84 -0.24 25.39
N THR A 101 1.46 0.33 26.52
CA THR A 101 2.39 0.46 27.64
C THR A 101 2.61 -0.93 28.26
N PRO A 102 3.84 -1.46 28.31
CA PRO A 102 4.10 -2.77 28.88
C PRO A 102 3.63 -2.87 30.33
N PHE A 103 3.13 -4.05 30.72
CA PHE A 103 2.74 -4.40 32.08
C PHE A 103 1.64 -3.53 32.71
N ARG A 104 0.91 -2.72 31.94
CA ARG A 104 -0.22 -1.93 32.42
C ARG A 104 -1.55 -2.36 31.78
N GLY A 105 -2.60 -2.35 32.59
CA GLY A 105 -3.97 -2.61 32.15
C GLY A 105 -4.22 -4.05 31.66
N SER A 106 -5.28 -4.20 30.87
CA SER A 106 -5.70 -5.46 30.24
C SER A 106 -5.91 -5.22 28.73
N PRO A 107 -4.82 -5.02 27.96
CA PRO A 107 -4.91 -4.70 26.55
C PRO A 107 -5.45 -5.90 25.74
N VAL A 108 -6.08 -5.62 24.61
CA VAL A 108 -6.62 -6.62 23.66
C VAL A 108 -5.86 -6.65 22.33
N SER A 109 -4.88 -5.77 22.16
CA SER A 109 -4.12 -5.53 20.93
C SER A 109 -2.70 -5.07 21.26
N LEU A 110 -1.77 -5.22 20.32
CA LEU A 110 -0.39 -4.76 20.47
C LEU A 110 -0.27 -3.23 20.42
N LEU A 111 -1.07 -2.59 19.57
CA LEU A 111 -1.01 -1.17 19.26
C LEU A 111 -2.21 -0.41 19.86
N LYS A 112 -2.04 0.90 20.03
CA LYS A 112 -2.99 1.85 20.61
C LYS A 112 -3.88 2.46 19.54
N GLY A 113 -4.97 1.78 19.17
CA GLY A 113 -5.94 2.29 18.19
C GLY A 113 -6.70 3.51 18.74
N ASP A 114 -7.50 3.29 19.78
CA ASP A 114 -8.36 4.33 20.36
C ASP A 114 -7.61 5.31 21.26
N GLU A 115 -6.59 4.84 21.97
CA GLU A 115 -5.87 5.64 22.95
C GLU A 115 -4.91 6.66 22.30
N PHE A 116 -4.40 6.35 21.11
CA PHE A 116 -3.37 7.16 20.44
C PHE A 116 -3.70 7.44 18.98
N PHE A 117 -3.99 6.40 18.19
CA PHE A 117 -4.11 6.56 16.75
C PHE A 117 -5.33 7.39 16.33
N LEU A 118 -6.50 7.14 16.92
CA LEU A 118 -7.72 7.92 16.65
C LEU A 118 -7.56 9.42 16.99
N PRO A 119 -7.10 9.82 18.19
CA PRO A 119 -6.84 11.24 18.50
C PRO A 119 -5.83 11.90 17.55
N ARG A 120 -4.79 11.16 17.12
CA ARG A 120 -3.80 11.68 16.17
C ARG A 120 -4.38 11.84 14.77
N LEU A 121 -5.28 10.96 14.35
CA LEU A 121 -6.02 11.12 13.09
C LEU A 121 -6.99 12.30 13.14
N GLN A 122 -7.73 12.48 14.24
CA GLN A 122 -8.58 13.65 14.46
C GLN A 122 -7.76 14.94 14.35
N GLU A 123 -6.62 15.01 15.04
CA GLU A 123 -5.71 16.15 14.96
C GLU A 123 -5.18 16.38 13.55
N ALA A 124 -4.82 15.32 12.82
CA ALA A 124 -4.34 15.40 11.45
C ALA A 124 -5.39 15.99 10.50
N LEU A 125 -6.61 15.45 10.54
CA LEU A 125 -7.70 15.89 9.69
C LEU A 125 -8.20 17.30 10.08
N ASN A 126 -8.22 17.62 11.38
CA ASN A 126 -8.54 18.97 11.85
C ASN A 126 -7.52 20.03 11.39
N ARG A 127 -6.24 19.65 11.25
CA ARG A 127 -5.21 20.54 10.67
C ARG A 127 -5.43 20.80 9.18
N LEU A 128 -6.15 19.95 8.46
CA LEU A 128 -6.53 20.17 7.05
C LEU A 128 -7.75 21.10 6.93
N THR A 129 -8.48 21.33 8.03
CA THR A 129 -9.69 22.17 8.08
C THR A 129 -9.49 23.46 8.87
N THR A 130 -8.29 23.75 9.39
CA THR A 130 -8.04 24.95 10.21
C THR A 130 -8.35 26.25 9.47
N ASP A 131 -7.92 26.37 8.21
CA ASP A 131 -8.13 27.54 7.37
C ASP A 131 -9.22 27.26 6.32
N PHE A 132 -10.38 26.74 6.77
CA PHE A 132 -11.42 26.24 5.86
C PHE A 132 -11.98 27.31 4.93
N SER A 133 -11.70 27.16 3.64
CA SER A 133 -12.26 27.95 2.54
C SER A 133 -12.97 26.99 1.58
N PRO A 134 -14.30 26.83 1.68
CA PRO A 134 -15.03 25.83 0.90
C PRO A 134 -14.94 26.16 -0.60
N THR A 135 -14.60 25.16 -1.41
CA THR A 135 -14.75 25.26 -2.87
C THR A 135 -16.23 25.16 -3.25
N PRO A 136 -16.67 25.71 -4.40
CA PRO A 136 -18.03 25.51 -4.89
C PRO A 136 -18.36 24.02 -5.11
N ALA A 137 -19.59 23.60 -4.78
CA ALA A 137 -20.01 22.19 -4.79
C ALA A 137 -20.19 21.64 -6.22
N ASP A 138 -20.63 22.49 -7.13
CA ASP A 138 -20.70 22.28 -8.58
C ASP A 138 -19.32 22.05 -9.21
N GLU A 139 -18.32 22.84 -8.81
CA GLU A 139 -16.94 22.68 -9.28
C GLU A 139 -16.30 21.39 -8.74
N ARG A 140 -16.45 21.12 -7.43
CA ARG A 140 -15.82 20.00 -6.72
C ARG A 140 -16.82 19.15 -5.91
N PRO A 141 -17.68 18.36 -6.59
CA PRO A 141 -18.47 17.32 -5.93
C PRO A 141 -17.56 16.16 -5.48
N VAL A 142 -17.94 15.48 -4.40
CA VAL A 142 -17.13 14.41 -3.79
C VAL A 142 -18.04 13.28 -3.27
N ASP A 143 -17.75 12.02 -3.66
CA ASP A 143 -18.26 10.81 -2.99
C ASP A 143 -17.08 10.03 -2.42
N LEU A 144 -16.94 10.05 -1.09
CA LEU A 144 -15.93 9.31 -0.34
C LEU A 144 -16.57 8.06 0.27
N ARG A 145 -16.00 6.88 -0.04
CA ARG A 145 -16.38 5.61 0.59
C ARG A 145 -15.20 4.92 1.27
N ILE A 146 -15.34 4.63 2.55
CA ILE A 146 -14.34 3.92 3.35
C ILE A 146 -14.91 2.56 3.76
N THR A 147 -14.25 1.46 3.42
CA THR A 147 -14.77 0.11 3.72
C THR A 147 -14.29 -0.43 5.07
N THR A 148 -15.06 -1.32 5.67
CA THR A 148 -14.73 -2.01 6.93
C THR A 148 -15.35 -3.41 6.96
N THR A 149 -14.87 -4.26 7.87
CA THR A 149 -15.39 -5.62 8.05
C THR A 149 -16.09 -5.73 9.39
N LEU A 150 -17.34 -6.21 9.40
CA LEU A 150 -18.09 -6.45 10.63
C LEU A 150 -17.54 -7.68 11.36
N LEU A 151 -17.24 -7.53 12.67
CA LEU A 151 -16.76 -8.65 13.48
C LEU A 151 -17.84 -9.72 13.67
N ALA A 152 -19.07 -9.26 13.92
CA ALA A 152 -20.26 -10.10 13.88
C ALA A 152 -21.01 -9.83 12.57
N GLY A 153 -21.11 -10.85 11.72
CA GLY A 153 -21.80 -10.74 10.44
C GLY A 153 -23.29 -10.52 10.63
N VAL A 154 -23.91 -9.81 9.69
CA VAL A 154 -25.36 -9.67 9.60
C VAL A 154 -25.90 -10.97 9.01
N PRO A 155 -26.86 -11.66 9.63
CA PRO A 155 -27.51 -12.79 8.99
C PRO A 155 -28.31 -12.31 7.78
N THR A 156 -28.02 -12.89 6.63
CA THR A 156 -28.70 -12.67 5.36
C THR A 156 -29.32 -13.99 4.94
N THR A 157 -30.64 -14.00 4.81
CA THR A 157 -31.38 -15.20 4.43
C THR A 157 -31.69 -15.15 2.94
N THR A 158 -31.09 -16.06 2.18
CA THR A 158 -31.46 -16.35 0.79
C THR A 158 -32.26 -17.65 0.72
N HIS A 159 -32.91 -17.93 -0.40
CA HIS A 159 -33.64 -19.18 -0.61
C HIS A 159 -33.15 -19.87 -1.88
N ASP A 160 -32.99 -21.19 -1.82
CA ASP A 160 -32.68 -21.99 -3.01
C ASP A 160 -33.93 -22.22 -3.88
N ASP A 161 -33.75 -22.89 -5.01
CA ASP A 161 -34.83 -23.21 -5.96
C ASP A 161 -35.92 -24.14 -5.40
N LEU A 162 -35.64 -24.86 -4.31
CA LEU A 162 -36.60 -25.70 -3.59
C LEU A 162 -37.30 -24.95 -2.44
N GLY A 163 -36.92 -23.69 -2.19
CA GLY A 163 -37.43 -22.86 -1.12
C GLY A 163 -36.78 -23.10 0.24
N GLN A 164 -35.66 -23.83 0.28
CA GLN A 164 -34.89 -24.03 1.50
C GLN A 164 -34.19 -22.70 1.88
N SER A 165 -34.41 -22.25 3.11
CA SER A 165 -33.72 -21.07 3.64
C SER A 165 -32.24 -21.35 3.84
N LEU A 166 -31.40 -20.55 3.17
CA LEU A 166 -29.95 -20.52 3.30
C LEU A 166 -29.58 -19.26 4.10
N VAL A 167 -29.24 -19.45 5.37
CA VAL A 167 -28.77 -18.36 6.23
C VAL A 167 -27.25 -18.23 6.06
N GLN A 168 -26.80 -17.07 5.59
CA GLN A 168 -25.40 -16.74 5.45
C GLN A 168 -25.07 -15.49 6.26
N ALA A 169 -23.89 -15.42 6.87
CA ALA A 169 -23.45 -14.22 7.56
C ALA A 169 -22.72 -13.29 6.57
N THR A 170 -23.23 -12.10 6.36
CA THR A 170 -22.55 -11.05 5.57
C THR A 170 -21.76 -10.14 6.49
N HIS A 171 -20.47 -10.01 6.24
CA HIS A 171 -19.54 -9.26 7.08
C HIS A 171 -19.09 -7.92 6.47
N GLN A 172 -19.68 -7.49 5.35
CA GLN A 172 -19.31 -6.24 4.67
C GLN A 172 -19.93 -5.02 5.36
N GLY A 173 -19.14 -3.96 5.51
CA GLY A 173 -19.59 -2.64 5.96
C GLY A 173 -18.87 -1.49 5.23
N SER A 174 -19.49 -0.32 5.20
CA SER A 174 -18.89 0.88 4.59
C SER A 174 -19.35 2.16 5.29
N PHE A 175 -18.55 3.21 5.13
CA PHE A 175 -18.86 4.58 5.51
C PHE A 175 -18.93 5.44 4.25
N SER A 176 -19.96 6.26 4.09
CA SER A 176 -20.17 7.14 2.93
C SER A 176 -20.32 8.59 3.37
N PHE A 177 -19.50 9.46 2.78
CA PHE A 177 -19.52 10.91 2.95
C PHE A 177 -19.70 11.55 1.58
N ARG A 178 -20.66 12.46 1.44
CA ARG A 178 -21.06 12.97 0.11
C ARG A 178 -21.20 14.48 0.07
N ARG A 179 -20.87 15.02 -1.10
CA ARG A 179 -21.11 16.40 -1.53
C ARG A 179 -21.67 16.39 -2.94
N ASP A 180 -22.99 16.53 -3.02
CA ASP A 180 -23.75 16.54 -4.27
C ASP A 180 -24.13 18.00 -4.64
N PRO A 181 -23.98 18.48 -5.90
CA PRO A 181 -24.23 19.87 -6.28
C PRO A 181 -25.68 20.36 -6.06
N SER A 182 -26.66 19.46 -6.10
CA SER A 182 -28.10 19.76 -5.97
C SER A 182 -28.76 18.93 -4.86
N GLY A 183 -27.98 18.41 -3.90
CA GLY A 183 -28.43 17.34 -2.99
C GLY A 183 -27.80 17.39 -1.60
N ARG A 184 -27.31 16.23 -1.12
CA ARG A 184 -26.70 16.09 0.21
C ARG A 184 -25.28 16.66 0.21
N ASP A 185 -25.00 17.60 1.12
CA ASP A 185 -23.65 18.09 1.41
C ASP A 185 -23.27 17.82 2.88
N ASP A 186 -22.36 16.87 3.09
CA ASP A 186 -21.80 16.55 4.40
C ASP A 186 -20.62 17.47 4.78
N PHE A 187 -20.05 18.21 3.82
CA PHE A 187 -18.81 19.00 3.96
C PHE A 187 -19.07 20.49 4.20
N THR A 188 -20.23 20.85 4.77
CA THR A 188 -20.56 22.22 5.13
C THR A 188 -19.77 22.69 6.35
N ALA A 189 -19.50 24.01 6.44
CA ALA A 189 -18.73 24.59 7.53
C ALA A 189 -19.31 24.26 8.92
N GLU A 190 -20.64 24.23 9.04
CA GLU A 190 -21.35 23.92 10.29
C GLU A 190 -21.14 22.46 10.74
N ARG A 191 -21.07 21.53 9.78
CA ARG A 191 -20.91 20.09 10.05
C ARG A 191 -19.45 19.67 10.20
N LEU A 192 -18.52 20.54 9.82
CA LEU A 192 -17.10 20.22 9.69
C LEU A 192 -16.46 19.64 10.97
N PRO A 193 -16.71 20.14 12.20
CA PRO A 193 -16.14 19.54 13.41
C PRO A 193 -16.59 18.09 13.60
N THR A 194 -17.90 17.83 13.50
CA THR A 194 -18.47 16.48 13.62
C THR A 194 -17.99 15.58 12.47
N LEU A 195 -17.88 16.13 11.25
CA LEU A 195 -17.40 15.41 10.08
C LEU A 195 -15.96 14.94 10.27
N VAL A 196 -15.06 15.80 10.78
CA VAL A 196 -13.66 15.44 11.04
C VAL A 196 -13.57 14.26 11.99
N ASP A 197 -14.39 14.26 13.05
CA ASP A 197 -14.44 13.15 14.00
C ASP A 197 -14.99 11.87 13.36
N GLN A 198 -16.04 11.99 12.52
CA GLN A 198 -16.61 10.84 11.81
C GLN A 198 -15.62 10.25 10.79
N LEU A 199 -14.91 11.10 10.04
CA LEU A 199 -13.86 10.71 9.11
C LEU A 199 -12.69 10.02 9.83
N ALA A 200 -12.25 10.57 10.96
CA ALA A 200 -11.18 9.97 11.77
C ALA A 200 -11.59 8.60 12.32
N LEU A 201 -12.82 8.47 12.82
CA LEU A 201 -13.36 7.18 13.29
C LEU A 201 -13.51 6.18 12.15
N ALA A 202 -14.00 6.60 10.98
CA ALA A 202 -14.12 5.75 9.79
C ALA A 202 -12.75 5.25 9.30
N ALA A 203 -11.76 6.15 9.17
CA ALA A 203 -10.40 5.82 8.76
C ALA A 203 -9.71 4.87 9.76
N ARG A 204 -9.83 5.15 11.08
CA ARG A 204 -9.32 4.24 12.11
C ARG A 204 -10.00 2.87 12.06
N SER A 205 -11.32 2.85 11.87
CA SER A 205 -12.10 1.61 11.83
C SER A 205 -11.68 0.75 10.64
N SER A 206 -11.51 1.38 9.48
CA SER A 206 -10.98 0.74 8.28
C SER A 206 -9.59 0.18 8.47
N ALA A 207 -8.71 0.86 9.23
CA ALA A 207 -7.33 0.46 9.50
C ALA A 207 -7.15 -0.40 10.78
N SER A 208 -8.22 -0.95 11.35
CA SER A 208 -8.18 -1.76 12.58
C SER A 208 -7.74 -3.21 12.29
N PHE A 209 -6.49 -3.37 11.84
CA PHE A 209 -5.90 -4.66 11.47
C PHE A 209 -5.90 -5.62 12.67
N PRO A 210 -6.52 -6.82 12.56
CA PRO A 210 -6.63 -7.77 13.66
C PRO A 210 -5.29 -8.09 14.32
N PHE A 211 -5.31 -8.29 15.64
CA PHE A 211 -4.14 -8.48 16.53
C PHE A 211 -3.23 -7.25 16.70
N ALA A 212 -2.99 -6.47 15.63
CA ALA A 212 -2.20 -5.24 15.72
C ALA A 212 -2.99 -4.15 16.44
N PHE A 213 -4.19 -3.82 15.95
CA PHE A 213 -5.11 -2.88 16.58
C PHE A 213 -6.33 -3.60 17.14
N GLU A 214 -6.95 -3.01 18.15
CA GLU A 214 -8.21 -3.49 18.72
C GLU A 214 -9.38 -3.23 17.76
N PRO A 215 -10.41 -4.09 17.74
CA PRO A 215 -11.64 -3.83 17.00
C PRO A 215 -12.23 -2.47 17.35
N SER A 216 -12.72 -1.76 16.34
CA SER A 216 -13.30 -0.43 16.49
C SER A 216 -14.80 -0.53 16.75
N PHE A 217 -15.29 0.09 17.83
CA PHE A 217 -16.72 0.24 18.06
C PHE A 217 -17.29 1.41 17.25
N VAL A 218 -18.33 1.17 16.46
CA VAL A 218 -19.02 2.17 15.65
C VAL A 218 -20.39 2.43 16.27
N PRO A 219 -20.61 3.58 16.92
CA PRO A 219 -21.92 3.94 17.43
C PRO A 219 -22.80 4.50 16.32
N VAL A 220 -24.05 4.05 16.23
CA VAL A 220 -25.05 4.54 15.26
C VAL A 220 -26.36 4.99 15.93
N THR A 221 -26.29 5.22 17.24
CA THR A 221 -27.37 5.82 18.04
C THR A 221 -26.78 6.94 18.91
N GLU A 222 -27.57 7.96 19.23
CA GLU A 222 -27.13 9.05 20.11
C GLU A 222 -26.73 8.55 21.50
N GLU A 223 -27.43 7.56 22.03
CA GLU A 223 -27.13 6.94 23.33
C GLU A 223 -25.80 6.18 23.35
N ALA A 224 -25.40 5.61 22.21
CA ALA A 224 -24.12 4.88 22.08
C ALA A 224 -22.96 5.81 21.70
N ALA A 225 -23.26 7.00 21.16
CA ALA A 225 -22.29 8.04 20.90
C ALA A 225 -21.84 8.70 22.23
N GLY A 226 -20.67 9.34 22.22
CA GLY A 226 -20.18 10.07 23.39
C GLY A 226 -18.99 10.94 23.03
N ASP A 227 -18.41 11.64 24.02
CA ASP A 227 -17.38 12.66 23.82
C ASP A 227 -16.16 12.23 22.97
N LYS A 228 -15.89 10.93 22.87
CA LYS A 228 -14.76 10.37 22.12
C LYS A 228 -15.13 9.65 20.83
N ARG A 229 -16.43 9.44 20.55
CA ARG A 229 -16.90 8.76 19.33
C ARG A 229 -18.18 9.43 18.83
N PRO A 230 -18.16 10.02 17.62
CA PRO A 230 -19.34 10.66 17.06
C PRO A 230 -20.38 9.62 16.66
N ASN A 231 -21.66 10.03 16.60
CA ASN A 231 -22.71 9.22 16.02
C ASN A 231 -22.45 9.00 14.51
N MET A 232 -22.48 7.74 14.07
CA MET A 232 -22.20 7.34 12.69
C MET A 232 -23.45 6.95 11.89
N ALA A 233 -24.66 7.09 12.44
CA ALA A 233 -25.91 6.64 11.81
C ALA A 233 -26.12 7.18 10.38
N GLY A 234 -25.76 8.45 10.14
CA GLY A 234 -25.95 9.10 8.84
C GLY A 234 -24.90 8.74 7.77
N VAL A 235 -23.80 8.08 8.16
CA VAL A 235 -22.65 7.80 7.30
C VAL A 235 -22.32 6.30 7.21
N ALA A 236 -22.67 5.50 8.22
CA ALA A 236 -22.40 4.06 8.25
C ALA A 236 -23.50 3.27 7.53
N SER A 237 -23.10 2.26 6.74
CA SER A 237 -24.01 1.36 6.04
C SER A 237 -23.54 -0.09 6.18
N TRP A 238 -24.48 -0.96 6.57
CA TRP A 238 -24.24 -2.39 6.76
C TRP A 238 -24.96 -3.22 5.68
N ALA A 239 -24.55 -4.48 5.53
CA ALA A 239 -24.97 -5.37 4.45
C ALA A 239 -26.48 -5.45 4.13
N ASN A 240 -27.38 -5.22 5.10
CA ASN A 240 -28.83 -5.32 4.91
C ASN A 240 -29.60 -3.98 5.02
N GLY A 241 -28.91 -2.84 5.16
CA GLY A 241 -29.50 -1.48 5.20
C GLY A 241 -30.52 -1.18 6.31
N THR A 242 -30.94 -2.18 7.08
CA THR A 242 -32.09 -2.13 8.00
C THR A 242 -31.72 -2.24 9.46
N ASP A 243 -30.50 -2.69 9.74
CA ASP A 243 -30.04 -3.03 11.08
C ASP A 243 -29.10 -1.93 11.59
N ASN A 244 -29.64 -0.74 11.89
CA ASN A 244 -28.87 0.41 12.35
C ASN A 244 -28.45 0.25 13.83
N VAL A 245 -27.67 -0.79 14.11
CA VAL A 245 -27.21 -1.15 15.45
C VAL A 245 -25.71 -0.95 15.56
N SER A 246 -25.27 -0.41 16.71
CA SER A 246 -23.87 -0.14 17.01
C SER A 246 -23.07 -1.44 17.11
N ARG A 247 -21.92 -1.51 16.44
CA ARG A 247 -21.17 -2.77 16.26
C ARG A 247 -19.67 -2.59 16.35
N TYR A 248 -18.97 -3.70 16.62
CA TYR A 248 -17.54 -3.78 16.46
C TYR A 248 -17.17 -4.17 15.04
N VAL A 249 -16.20 -3.44 14.49
CA VAL A 249 -15.67 -3.65 13.14
C VAL A 249 -14.15 -3.78 13.18
N VAL A 250 -13.60 -4.39 12.15
CA VAL A 250 -12.16 -4.59 11.92
C VAL A 250 -11.81 -4.14 10.51
N ASP A 251 -10.54 -4.32 10.14
CA ASP A 251 -10.00 -3.82 8.88
C ASP A 251 -10.82 -4.24 7.64
N GLY A 252 -11.09 -3.29 6.74
CA GLY A 252 -11.84 -3.56 5.50
C GLY A 252 -11.10 -4.50 4.54
N GLY A 253 -9.77 -4.52 4.60
CA GLY A 253 -8.90 -5.37 3.79
C GLY A 253 -9.02 -6.85 4.10
N VAL A 254 -9.69 -7.24 5.21
CA VAL A 254 -9.98 -8.66 5.52
C VAL A 254 -10.91 -9.28 4.47
N LEU A 255 -11.87 -8.51 3.93
CA LEU A 255 -12.85 -9.01 2.95
C LEU A 255 -12.81 -8.27 1.61
N VAL A 256 -12.68 -6.93 1.65
CA VAL A 256 -12.77 -6.08 0.46
C VAL A 256 -11.55 -5.17 0.40
N ASN A 257 -10.45 -5.71 -0.13
CA ASN A 257 -9.21 -4.95 -0.24
C ASN A 257 -9.20 -3.92 -1.40
N THR A 258 -10.10 -4.07 -2.39
CA THR A 258 -10.25 -3.16 -3.54
C THR A 258 -11.75 -2.84 -3.75
N PRO A 259 -12.26 -1.70 -3.27
CA PRO A 259 -13.69 -1.35 -3.30
C PRO A 259 -14.16 -0.82 -4.68
N THR A 260 -14.05 -1.67 -5.70
CA THR A 260 -14.36 -1.30 -7.10
C THR A 260 -15.85 -1.12 -7.35
N LYS A 261 -16.72 -1.92 -6.70
CA LYS A 261 -18.18 -1.79 -6.86
C LYS A 261 -18.63 -0.42 -6.36
N GLU A 262 -18.13 -0.04 -5.20
CA GLU A 262 -18.40 1.23 -4.56
C GLU A 262 -17.95 2.43 -5.43
N ALA A 263 -16.79 2.31 -6.08
CA ALA A 263 -16.28 3.32 -7.00
C ALA A 263 -17.15 3.45 -8.26
N LEU A 264 -17.55 2.32 -8.89
CA LEU A 264 -18.39 2.34 -10.09
C LEU A 264 -19.78 2.94 -9.81
N GLU A 265 -20.39 2.59 -8.68
CA GLU A 265 -21.66 3.17 -8.23
C GLU A 265 -21.56 4.68 -7.98
N ALA A 266 -20.43 5.15 -7.45
CA ALA A 266 -20.18 6.57 -7.21
C ALA A 266 -19.95 7.33 -8.54
N ILE A 267 -19.27 6.72 -9.51
CA ILE A 267 -19.04 7.32 -10.84
C ILE A 267 -20.38 7.63 -11.55
N ASP A 268 -21.37 6.74 -11.50
CA ASP A 268 -22.67 6.96 -12.17
C ASP A 268 -23.45 8.18 -11.63
N ARG A 269 -23.13 8.63 -10.41
CA ARG A 269 -23.79 9.76 -9.77
C ARG A 269 -23.18 11.11 -10.14
N MET A 270 -21.96 11.13 -10.68
CA MET A 270 -21.22 12.39 -10.88
C MET A 270 -21.68 13.15 -12.14
N PRO A 271 -22.07 14.44 -12.03
CA PRO A 271 -22.56 15.25 -13.15
C PRO A 271 -21.42 15.71 -14.07
N ALA A 272 -21.63 15.81 -15.38
CA ALA A 272 -20.58 16.22 -16.34
C ALA A 272 -21.02 17.29 -17.36
N GLU A 273 -20.64 18.54 -17.16
CA GLU A 273 -21.04 19.65 -18.05
C GLU A 273 -20.18 19.73 -19.33
N GLY A 274 -18.92 19.31 -19.29
CA GLY A 274 -17.99 19.36 -20.43
C GLY A 274 -17.54 17.98 -20.97
N PRO A 275 -16.55 17.96 -21.87
CA PRO A 275 -15.84 16.75 -22.26
C PRO A 275 -15.14 16.15 -21.04
N VAL A 276 -15.45 14.90 -20.73
CA VAL A 276 -14.92 14.22 -19.54
C VAL A 276 -14.19 12.96 -19.94
N ARG A 277 -12.95 12.84 -19.48
CA ARG A 277 -12.18 11.61 -19.47
C ARG A 277 -12.17 11.04 -18.05
N ARG A 278 -12.68 9.81 -17.88
CA ARG A 278 -12.82 9.18 -16.57
C ARG A 278 -11.67 8.21 -16.35
N VAL A 279 -10.89 8.42 -15.29
CA VAL A 279 -9.74 7.57 -14.95
C VAL A 279 -9.99 6.93 -13.59
N MET A 280 -10.12 5.61 -13.53
CA MET A 280 -10.05 4.87 -12.28
C MET A 280 -8.58 4.69 -11.91
N LEU A 281 -8.15 5.46 -10.92
CA LEU A 281 -6.78 5.48 -10.45
C LEU A 281 -6.61 4.54 -9.27
N LEU A 282 -6.07 3.36 -9.53
CA LEU A 282 -5.76 2.37 -8.50
C LEU A 282 -4.39 2.67 -7.89
N VAL A 283 -4.37 3.10 -6.64
CA VAL A 283 -3.14 3.31 -5.87
C VAL A 283 -2.90 2.03 -5.05
N PHE A 284 -2.06 1.15 -5.62
CA PHE A 284 -1.83 -0.18 -5.08
C PHE A 284 -0.34 -0.44 -4.84
N PRO A 285 0.15 -0.32 -3.58
CA PRO A 285 1.58 -0.41 -3.31
C PRO A 285 2.21 -1.78 -3.61
N HIS A 286 1.41 -2.85 -3.78
CA HIS A 286 1.89 -4.24 -3.77
C HIS A 286 1.35 -5.11 -4.90
N ALA A 287 1.27 -4.65 -6.14
CA ALA A 287 0.94 -5.52 -7.27
C ALA A 287 1.86 -6.76 -7.27
N PRO A 288 1.41 -7.96 -6.86
CA PRO A 288 2.32 -9.10 -6.77
C PRO A 288 2.54 -9.62 -8.19
N GLU A 289 3.79 -9.65 -8.65
CA GLU A 289 4.18 -10.34 -9.89
C GLU A 289 4.26 -11.87 -9.70
N SER A 290 3.45 -12.49 -8.82
CA SER A 290 3.62 -13.92 -8.55
C SER A 290 3.17 -14.76 -9.75
N LYS A 291 4.09 -14.98 -10.70
CA LYS A 291 4.02 -16.02 -11.75
C LYS A 291 4.07 -17.43 -11.14
N GLN A 292 4.35 -17.56 -9.85
CA GLN A 292 4.32 -18.85 -9.15
C GLN A 292 2.99 -19.04 -8.40
N PRO A 293 2.21 -20.09 -8.71
CA PRO A 293 1.05 -20.46 -7.92
C PRO A 293 1.49 -20.79 -6.48
N PRO A 294 0.64 -20.53 -5.47
CA PRO A 294 0.96 -20.88 -4.10
C PRO A 294 1.21 -22.39 -3.99
N VAL A 295 2.44 -22.77 -3.64
CA VAL A 295 2.80 -24.16 -3.37
C VAL A 295 2.46 -24.47 -1.92
N ALA A 296 1.71 -25.54 -1.68
CA ALA A 296 1.40 -26.03 -0.34
C ALA A 296 2.70 -26.34 0.43
N PRO A 297 2.80 -26.06 1.74
CA PRO A 297 3.96 -26.43 2.53
C PRO A 297 4.15 -27.95 2.49
N VAL A 298 5.30 -28.43 2.02
CA VAL A 298 5.61 -29.86 1.88
C VAL A 298 6.20 -30.46 3.17
N ASP A 299 6.59 -29.63 4.13
CA ASP A 299 7.19 -30.08 5.39
C ASP A 299 6.15 -30.08 6.51
N GLY A 300 5.71 -31.27 6.93
CA GLY A 300 4.66 -31.55 7.94
C GLY A 300 4.90 -31.06 9.38
N LEU A 301 5.53 -29.90 9.57
CA LEU A 301 5.56 -29.19 10.85
C LEU A 301 4.22 -28.47 11.07
N LEU A 302 3.55 -28.78 12.18
CA LEU A 302 2.33 -28.11 12.62
C LEU A 302 2.58 -26.58 12.72
N PRO A 303 1.89 -25.74 11.92
CA PRO A 303 2.01 -24.30 12.05
C PRO A 303 1.36 -23.83 13.35
N SER A 304 2.01 -22.90 14.06
CA SER A 304 1.46 -22.29 15.27
C SER A 304 0.10 -21.62 15.01
N THR A 305 -0.80 -21.62 15.99
CA THR A 305 -2.14 -21.00 15.91
C THR A 305 -2.10 -19.53 15.46
N ILE A 306 -1.08 -18.78 15.88
CA ILE A 306 -0.83 -17.39 15.46
C ILE A 306 -0.38 -17.34 13.99
N GLY A 307 0.49 -18.27 13.56
CA GLY A 307 0.96 -18.36 12.18
C GLY A 307 -0.12 -18.80 11.20
N THR A 308 -1.05 -19.65 11.63
CA THR A 308 -2.19 -20.13 10.81
C THR A 308 -3.24 -19.05 10.66
N GLY A 309 -3.59 -18.31 11.72
CA GLY A 309 -4.54 -17.19 11.66
C GLY A 309 -4.04 -16.05 10.77
N ALA A 310 -2.77 -15.65 10.89
CA ALA A 310 -2.17 -14.63 10.03
C ALA A 310 -2.08 -15.07 8.55
N LYS A 311 -1.80 -16.36 8.29
CA LYS A 311 -1.81 -16.93 6.93
C LYS A 311 -3.21 -17.02 6.33
N LEU A 312 -4.23 -17.34 7.13
CA LEU A 312 -5.64 -17.37 6.70
C LEU A 312 -6.15 -15.97 6.37
N LEU A 313 -5.87 -14.99 7.23
CA LEU A 313 -6.15 -13.57 6.94
C LEU A 313 -5.41 -13.09 5.69
N SER A 314 -4.13 -13.41 5.54
CA SER A 314 -3.35 -13.06 4.34
C SER A 314 -3.90 -13.73 3.08
N ALA A 315 -4.37 -14.97 3.15
CA ALA A 315 -4.96 -15.68 2.02
C ALA A 315 -6.30 -15.05 1.60
N LEU A 316 -7.17 -14.70 2.56
CA LEU A 316 -8.43 -13.99 2.31
C LEU A 316 -8.19 -12.62 1.66
N THR A 317 -7.16 -11.88 2.09
CA THR A 317 -6.81 -10.57 1.49
C THR A 317 -6.25 -10.65 0.05
N SER A 318 -5.76 -11.83 -0.37
CA SER A 318 -5.13 -12.04 -1.69
C SER A 318 -6.10 -12.42 -2.80
N GLN A 319 -7.27 -12.98 -2.45
CA GLN A 319 -8.28 -13.39 -3.44
C GLN A 319 -9.00 -12.21 -4.10
N SER A 320 -9.05 -11.03 -3.46
CA SER A 320 -9.76 -9.85 -4.00
C SER A 320 -9.09 -9.17 -5.20
N GLY A 321 -7.81 -9.49 -5.50
CA GLY A 321 -7.02 -8.78 -6.52
C GLY A 321 -7.20 -9.23 -7.97
N ARG A 322 -7.73 -10.44 -8.23
CA ARG A 322 -7.98 -10.93 -9.61
C ARG A 322 -9.36 -10.54 -10.15
N THR A 323 -10.34 -10.43 -9.26
CA THR A 323 -11.74 -10.16 -9.63
C THR A 323 -12.03 -8.70 -9.98
N TYR A 324 -11.09 -7.77 -9.78
CA TYR A 324 -11.34 -6.33 -10.00
C TYR A 324 -11.13 -5.90 -11.46
N VAL A 325 -10.04 -6.33 -12.13
CA VAL A 325 -9.77 -5.98 -13.54
C VAL A 325 -10.90 -6.51 -14.39
N GLU A 326 -11.26 -7.78 -14.17
CA GLU A 326 -12.40 -8.44 -14.81
C GLU A 326 -13.70 -7.65 -14.63
N ARG A 327 -13.95 -7.08 -13.44
CA ARG A 327 -15.14 -6.24 -13.19
C ARG A 327 -15.13 -4.91 -13.95
N ILE A 328 -13.96 -4.27 -14.11
CA ILE A 328 -13.85 -3.01 -14.85
C ILE A 328 -13.90 -3.26 -16.35
N GLU A 329 -13.23 -4.32 -16.83
CA GLU A 329 -13.32 -4.77 -18.21
C GLU A 329 -14.76 -5.14 -18.55
N GLU A 330 -15.46 -5.84 -17.64
CA GLU A 330 -16.88 -6.13 -17.79
C GLU A 330 -17.72 -4.87 -17.88
N HIS A 331 -17.51 -3.92 -16.96
CA HIS A 331 -18.15 -2.61 -16.99
C HIS A 331 -17.92 -1.88 -18.34
N ASN A 332 -16.67 -1.83 -18.79
CA ASN A 332 -16.29 -1.18 -20.05
C ASN A 332 -16.87 -1.90 -21.27
N ARG A 333 -16.91 -3.25 -21.26
CA ARG A 333 -17.50 -4.09 -22.30
C ARG A 333 -19.00 -3.83 -22.43
N LEU A 334 -19.70 -3.76 -21.30
CA LEU A 334 -21.13 -3.43 -21.25
C LEU A 334 -21.39 -2.00 -21.74
N ALA A 335 -20.58 -1.01 -21.31
CA ALA A 335 -20.71 0.38 -21.75
C ALA A 335 -20.37 0.57 -23.24
N ALA A 336 -19.38 -0.17 -23.76
CA ALA A 336 -18.99 -0.15 -25.16
C ALA A 336 -20.02 -0.84 -26.07
N SER A 337 -20.56 -1.98 -25.66
CA SER A 337 -21.57 -2.73 -26.41
C SER A 337 -22.79 -1.86 -26.76
N ARG A 338 -23.28 -1.04 -25.83
CA ARG A 338 -24.45 -0.18 -26.08
C ARG A 338 -24.17 1.02 -26.98
N ARG A 339 -23.08 1.76 -26.74
CA ARG A 339 -22.70 2.92 -27.57
C ARG A 339 -22.31 2.49 -28.99
N GLY A 340 -21.54 1.39 -29.07
CA GLY A 340 -21.16 0.75 -30.32
C GLY A 340 -22.40 0.25 -31.07
N GLY A 341 -23.35 -0.36 -30.38
CA GLY A 341 -24.59 -0.87 -30.97
C GLY A 341 -25.42 0.21 -31.70
N ARG A 342 -25.67 1.36 -31.05
CA ARG A 342 -26.44 2.46 -31.67
C ARG A 342 -25.72 3.05 -32.89
N SER A 343 -24.43 3.40 -32.75
CA SER A 343 -23.67 3.97 -33.86
C SER A 343 -23.49 2.99 -35.00
N ALA A 344 -23.11 1.73 -34.72
CA ALA A 344 -22.94 0.72 -35.75
C ALA A 344 -24.25 0.42 -36.49
N LEU A 345 -25.38 0.41 -35.77
CA LEU A 345 -26.70 0.29 -36.40
C LEU A 345 -26.97 1.48 -37.33
N LEU A 346 -26.81 2.72 -36.84
CA LEU A 346 -27.04 3.91 -37.66
C LEU A 346 -26.08 3.97 -38.87
N ASP A 347 -24.81 3.63 -38.70
CA ASP A 347 -23.81 3.58 -39.77
C ASP A 347 -24.19 2.54 -40.85
N ARG A 348 -24.73 1.40 -40.43
CA ARG A 348 -25.25 0.37 -41.35
C ARG A 348 -26.49 0.84 -42.08
N LEU A 349 -27.42 1.52 -41.40
CA LEU A 349 -28.63 2.06 -42.00
C LEU A 349 -28.31 3.19 -43.00
N ALA A 350 -27.28 3.99 -42.70
CA ALA A 350 -26.78 5.08 -43.54
C ALA A 350 -26.18 4.61 -44.88
N ALA A 351 -25.93 3.31 -45.08
CA ALA A 351 -25.53 2.77 -46.38
C ALA A 351 -26.72 2.76 -47.38
N GLY A 352 -26.94 3.90 -48.06
CA GLY A 352 -27.81 4.09 -49.24
C GLY A 352 -29.32 4.01 -49.00
N GLY A 353 -30.06 5.12 -49.18
CA GLY A 353 -31.52 5.21 -48.96
C GLY A 353 -31.88 6.01 -47.71
N SER A 354 -33.17 6.03 -47.34
CA SER A 354 -33.67 6.72 -46.14
C SER A 354 -33.20 6.02 -44.86
N VAL A 355 -32.50 6.72 -43.96
CA VAL A 355 -32.07 6.17 -42.66
C VAL A 355 -33.28 6.01 -41.76
N VAL A 356 -34.13 7.04 -41.73
CA VAL A 356 -35.34 7.07 -40.92
C VAL A 356 -36.32 5.98 -41.35
N GLY A 357 -36.59 5.84 -42.65
CA GLY A 357 -37.49 4.82 -43.19
C GLY A 357 -37.04 3.40 -42.83
N LYS A 358 -35.78 3.07 -43.10
CA LYS A 358 -35.22 1.75 -42.73
C LYS A 358 -35.24 1.50 -41.23
N LEU A 359 -35.01 2.53 -40.41
CA LEU A 359 -35.06 2.40 -38.97
C LEU A 359 -36.47 2.06 -38.48
N TYR A 360 -37.50 2.73 -39.03
CA TYR A 360 -38.89 2.42 -38.70
C TYR A 360 -39.29 1.01 -39.16
N ASP A 361 -38.92 0.59 -40.37
CA ASP A 361 -39.17 -0.78 -40.87
C ASP A 361 -38.53 -1.84 -39.96
N LEU A 362 -37.29 -1.58 -39.51
CA LEU A 362 -36.59 -2.46 -38.59
C LEU A 362 -37.26 -2.48 -37.21
N ALA A 363 -37.63 -1.32 -36.66
CA ALA A 363 -38.31 -1.23 -35.38
C ALA A 363 -39.68 -1.93 -35.40
N ALA A 364 -40.41 -1.82 -36.52
CA ALA A 364 -41.68 -2.52 -36.74
C ALA A 364 -41.47 -4.05 -36.79
N THR A 365 -40.45 -4.51 -37.53
CA THR A 365 -40.11 -5.94 -37.61
C THR A 365 -39.72 -6.52 -36.25
N LEU A 366 -39.06 -5.74 -35.40
CA LEU A 366 -38.55 -6.17 -34.10
C LEU A 366 -39.51 -5.90 -32.93
N HIS A 367 -40.71 -5.36 -33.19
CA HIS A 367 -41.61 -4.89 -32.13
C HIS A 367 -42.07 -6.01 -31.19
N ASP A 368 -42.58 -7.11 -31.72
CA ASP A 368 -43.03 -8.26 -30.91
C ASP A 368 -41.88 -8.83 -30.06
N HIS A 369 -40.68 -8.89 -30.65
CA HIS A 369 -39.48 -9.33 -29.95
C HIS A 369 -39.08 -8.35 -28.84
N TYR A 370 -39.24 -7.05 -29.09
CA TYR A 370 -38.99 -6.00 -28.11
C TYR A 370 -39.91 -6.13 -26.90
N GLU A 371 -41.21 -6.34 -27.11
CA GLU A 371 -42.16 -6.60 -26.03
C GLU A 371 -41.69 -7.75 -25.14
N ASP A 372 -41.31 -8.86 -25.78
CA ASP A 372 -40.85 -10.08 -25.12
C ASP A 372 -39.57 -9.85 -24.30
N ILE A 373 -38.60 -9.10 -24.84
CA ILE A 373 -37.39 -8.68 -24.09
C ILE A 373 -37.79 -7.79 -22.91
N ARG A 374 -38.67 -6.82 -23.12
CA ARG A 374 -39.08 -5.87 -22.08
C ARG A 374 -39.81 -6.55 -20.94
N ILE A 375 -40.64 -7.56 -21.21
CA ILE A 375 -41.25 -8.39 -20.17
C ILE A 375 -40.16 -9.09 -19.33
N ARG A 376 -39.22 -9.78 -19.99
CA ARG A 376 -38.14 -10.51 -19.27
C ARG A 376 -37.29 -9.57 -18.42
N HIS A 377 -36.93 -8.40 -18.96
CA HIS A 377 -36.16 -7.37 -18.26
C HIS A 377 -36.94 -6.78 -17.09
N ALA A 378 -38.18 -6.33 -17.32
CA ALA A 378 -39.01 -5.73 -16.28
C ALA A 378 -39.26 -6.71 -15.14
N ALA A 379 -39.62 -7.97 -15.44
CA ALA A 379 -39.80 -9.02 -14.45
C ALA A 379 -38.56 -9.24 -13.58
N ARG A 380 -37.36 -9.22 -14.19
CA ARG A 380 -36.11 -9.37 -13.45
C ARG A 380 -35.78 -8.15 -12.59
N ASP A 381 -35.93 -6.94 -13.14
CA ASP A 381 -35.64 -5.70 -12.44
C ASP A 381 -36.52 -5.53 -11.18
N VAL A 382 -37.84 -5.71 -11.33
CA VAL A 382 -38.77 -5.59 -10.19
C VAL A 382 -38.54 -6.69 -9.16
N THR A 383 -38.16 -7.90 -9.59
CA THR A 383 -37.81 -8.99 -8.67
C THR A 383 -36.54 -8.66 -7.89
N THR A 384 -35.49 -8.17 -8.55
CA THR A 384 -34.24 -7.75 -7.89
C THR A 384 -34.52 -6.70 -6.82
N ARG A 385 -35.28 -5.65 -7.14
CA ARG A 385 -35.63 -4.60 -6.17
C ARG A 385 -36.46 -5.16 -5.01
N GLN A 386 -37.42 -6.04 -5.27
CA GLN A 386 -38.24 -6.64 -4.21
C GLN A 386 -37.39 -7.48 -3.23
N PHE A 387 -36.38 -8.19 -3.73
CA PHE A 387 -35.46 -8.95 -2.91
C PHE A 387 -34.51 -8.08 -2.06
N GLU A 388 -34.35 -6.79 -2.39
CA GLU A 388 -33.62 -5.83 -1.55
C GLU A 388 -34.46 -5.37 -0.34
N VAL A 389 -35.79 -5.57 -0.35
CA VAL A 389 -36.70 -5.18 0.73
C VAL A 389 -36.80 -6.31 1.76
N PRO A 390 -36.30 -6.15 3.00
CA PRO A 390 -36.25 -7.25 3.96
C PRO A 390 -37.63 -7.72 4.42
N GLY A 391 -37.80 -9.04 4.51
CA GLY A 391 -39.01 -9.68 5.05
C GLY A 391 -40.19 -9.80 4.08
N THR A 392 -40.05 -9.38 2.82
CA THR A 392 -41.14 -9.40 1.83
C THR A 392 -41.39 -10.77 1.20
N ASN A 393 -40.36 -11.61 1.06
CA ASN A 393 -40.48 -12.96 0.51
C ASN A 393 -40.86 -13.99 1.60
N THR A 394 -42.06 -13.88 2.16
CA THR A 394 -42.53 -14.71 3.28
C THR A 394 -42.68 -16.18 2.94
N ALA A 395 -42.93 -16.49 1.66
CA ALA A 395 -43.05 -17.86 1.16
C ALA A 395 -41.69 -18.53 0.90
N GLY A 396 -40.58 -17.81 1.05
CA GLY A 396 -39.22 -18.34 0.89
C GLY A 396 -38.90 -18.78 -0.53
N TRP A 397 -39.42 -18.11 -1.55
CA TRP A 397 -39.25 -18.54 -2.94
C TRP A 397 -37.89 -18.10 -3.51
N SER A 398 -37.34 -18.90 -4.43
CA SER A 398 -36.12 -18.52 -5.13
C SER A 398 -36.32 -17.32 -6.04
N PHE A 399 -35.22 -16.63 -6.35
CA PHE A 399 -35.22 -15.48 -7.25
C PHE A 399 -35.88 -15.83 -8.60
N GLU A 400 -35.53 -16.96 -9.20
CA GLU A 400 -36.05 -17.35 -10.52
C GLU A 400 -37.54 -17.69 -10.47
N ARG A 401 -38.03 -18.28 -9.39
CA ARG A 401 -39.47 -18.55 -9.22
C ARG A 401 -40.27 -17.25 -9.12
N VAL A 402 -39.80 -16.29 -8.33
CA VAL A 402 -40.45 -14.97 -8.20
C VAL A 402 -40.39 -14.21 -9.52
N ARG A 403 -39.24 -14.23 -10.21
CA ARG A 403 -39.08 -13.64 -11.54
C ARG A 403 -40.05 -14.25 -12.55
N ALA A 404 -40.20 -15.56 -12.57
CA ALA A 404 -41.13 -16.25 -13.46
C ALA A 404 -42.59 -15.89 -13.16
N ALA A 405 -42.96 -15.71 -11.88
CA ALA A 405 -44.28 -15.23 -11.49
C ALA A 405 -44.54 -13.78 -11.96
N ALA A 406 -43.54 -12.90 -11.84
CA ALA A 406 -43.60 -11.54 -12.36
C ALA A 406 -43.73 -11.50 -13.89
N GLU A 407 -42.99 -12.35 -14.60
CA GLU A 407 -43.09 -12.50 -16.06
C GLU A 407 -44.48 -13.01 -16.47
N ALA A 408 -45.02 -14.02 -15.78
CA ALA A 408 -46.35 -14.54 -16.05
C ALA A 408 -47.45 -13.49 -15.83
N ALA A 409 -47.35 -12.68 -14.78
CA ALA A 409 -48.27 -11.58 -14.52
C ALA A 409 -48.26 -10.52 -15.63
N GLN A 410 -47.07 -10.15 -16.11
CA GLN A 410 -46.93 -9.20 -17.22
C GLN A 410 -47.51 -9.75 -18.52
N ARG A 411 -47.26 -11.03 -18.85
CA ARG A 411 -47.88 -11.69 -20.02
C ARG A 411 -49.40 -11.75 -19.90
N ALA A 412 -49.93 -11.98 -18.70
CA ALA A 412 -51.37 -11.98 -18.45
C ALA A 412 -51.99 -10.59 -18.65
N HIS A 413 -51.30 -9.54 -18.19
CA HIS A 413 -51.70 -8.16 -18.42
C HIS A 413 -51.75 -7.83 -19.92
N LEU A 414 -50.70 -8.21 -20.68
CA LEU A 414 -50.66 -8.03 -22.14
C LEU A 414 -51.83 -8.74 -22.83
N ALA A 415 -52.13 -9.99 -22.47
CA ALA A 415 -53.27 -10.72 -23.02
C ALA A 415 -54.64 -10.10 -22.66
N LYS A 416 -54.78 -9.50 -21.47
CA LYS A 416 -56.04 -8.90 -21.00
C LYS A 416 -56.30 -7.53 -21.64
N TRP A 417 -55.27 -6.70 -21.79
CA TRP A 417 -55.40 -5.29 -22.17
C TRP A 417 -54.87 -4.96 -23.56
N GLY A 418 -54.17 -5.89 -24.22
CA GLY A 418 -53.60 -5.69 -25.56
C GLY A 418 -52.38 -4.77 -25.60
N GLY A 419 -51.77 -4.47 -24.45
CA GLY A 419 -50.55 -3.67 -24.35
C GLY A 419 -49.93 -3.69 -22.96
N LEU A 420 -48.71 -3.17 -22.83
CA LEU A 420 -47.97 -3.09 -21.56
C LEU A 420 -47.74 -1.64 -21.13
N PRO A 421 -47.83 -1.31 -19.83
CA PRO A 421 -47.71 0.07 -19.30
C PRO A 421 -46.26 0.59 -19.27
N TYR A 422 -45.33 -0.04 -20.02
CA TYR A 422 -43.93 0.34 -20.13
C TYR A 422 -43.32 0.04 -21.52
N VAL A 423 -44.15 -0.19 -22.53
CA VAL A 423 -43.77 -0.46 -23.92
C VAL A 423 -44.68 0.33 -24.86
N PRO A 424 -44.18 0.90 -25.98
CA PRO A 424 -45.05 1.49 -27.00
C PRO A 424 -46.06 0.46 -27.52
N GLY A 425 -47.35 0.79 -27.54
CA GLY A 425 -48.40 -0.14 -27.99
C GLY A 425 -48.52 -0.31 -29.51
N GLN A 426 -47.78 0.51 -30.27
CA GLN A 426 -47.64 0.39 -31.73
C GLN A 426 -46.18 0.69 -32.11
N PRO A 427 -45.65 0.07 -33.18
CA PRO A 427 -44.35 0.40 -33.70
C PRO A 427 -44.31 1.85 -34.22
N GLN A 428 -43.14 2.48 -34.12
CA GLN A 428 -42.95 3.85 -34.62
C GLN A 428 -42.82 3.85 -36.16
N PRO A 429 -43.29 4.90 -36.86
CA PRO A 429 -43.84 6.14 -36.32
C PRO A 429 -45.30 5.99 -35.88
N ALA A 430 -45.61 6.45 -34.65
CA ALA A 430 -46.98 6.47 -34.12
C ALA A 430 -47.19 7.73 -33.28
N ALA A 431 -48.46 8.16 -33.13
CA ALA A 431 -48.80 9.33 -32.34
C ALA A 431 -48.32 9.15 -30.87
N LEU A 432 -47.69 10.19 -30.33
CA LEU A 432 -47.29 10.20 -28.92
C LEU A 432 -48.53 10.37 -28.03
N PRO A 433 -48.55 9.79 -26.82
CA PRO A 433 -49.66 9.93 -25.88
C PRO A 433 -49.96 11.41 -25.56
N GLU A 434 -51.21 11.86 -25.41
CA GLU A 434 -51.47 13.26 -25.04
C GLU A 434 -51.33 13.52 -23.53
N HIS A 435 -51.62 12.51 -22.72
CA HIS A 435 -51.56 12.56 -21.25
C HIS A 435 -50.81 11.34 -20.68
N GLY A 436 -50.07 11.57 -19.59
CA GLY A 436 -49.24 10.54 -18.97
C GLY A 436 -48.08 10.04 -19.84
N TRP A 437 -47.32 9.08 -19.31
CA TRP A 437 -46.24 8.41 -20.04
C TRP A 437 -46.39 6.88 -19.94
N PRO A 438 -47.20 6.26 -20.82
CA PRO A 438 -47.49 4.81 -20.82
C PRO A 438 -46.27 3.91 -21.06
N TRP A 439 -45.07 4.45 -21.31
CA TRP A 439 -43.90 3.66 -21.67
C TRP A 439 -42.88 3.54 -20.54
N GLY A 440 -43.26 3.98 -19.33
CA GLY A 440 -42.48 3.77 -18.11
C GLY A 440 -41.24 4.66 -18.01
N ILE A 441 -40.75 4.81 -16.77
CA ILE A 441 -39.54 5.61 -16.48
C ILE A 441 -38.30 5.04 -17.17
N THR A 442 -38.22 3.71 -17.33
CA THR A 442 -37.07 3.07 -17.98
C THR A 442 -36.92 3.52 -19.44
N MET A 443 -38.01 3.71 -20.16
CA MET A 443 -37.95 4.24 -21.53
C MET A 443 -37.47 5.70 -21.53
N ALA A 444 -37.98 6.53 -20.62
CA ALA A 444 -37.52 7.92 -20.48
C ALA A 444 -36.01 8.00 -20.17
N GLU A 445 -35.50 7.12 -19.30
CA GLU A 445 -34.07 6.99 -18.99
C GLU A 445 -33.25 6.56 -20.22
N ARG A 446 -33.78 5.67 -21.06
CA ARG A 446 -33.14 5.22 -22.31
C ARG A 446 -33.09 6.32 -23.36
N LEU A 447 -34.17 7.08 -23.52
CA LEU A 447 -34.19 8.27 -24.38
C LEU A 447 -33.18 9.32 -23.90
N ALA A 448 -33.12 9.56 -22.59
CA ALA A 448 -32.12 10.45 -22.00
C ALA A 448 -30.69 9.93 -22.23
N SER A 449 -30.47 8.62 -22.19
CA SER A 449 -29.17 7.98 -22.52
C SER A 449 -28.78 8.19 -23.99
N ALA A 450 -29.72 8.03 -24.93
CA ALA A 450 -29.49 8.28 -26.34
C ALA A 450 -29.19 9.76 -26.64
N ALA A 451 -29.97 10.67 -26.07
CA ALA A 451 -29.68 12.11 -26.13
C ALA A 451 -28.30 12.44 -25.53
N MET A 452 -27.94 11.79 -24.41
CA MET A 452 -26.63 11.95 -23.79
C MET A 452 -25.49 11.46 -24.69
N ASP A 453 -25.66 10.37 -25.45
CA ASP A 453 -24.63 9.91 -26.40
C ASP A 453 -24.37 10.94 -27.50
N LEU A 454 -25.43 11.53 -28.06
CA LEU A 454 -25.32 12.62 -29.03
C LEU A 454 -24.61 13.85 -28.44
N LEU A 455 -25.07 14.34 -27.28
CA LEU A 455 -24.46 15.50 -26.61
C LEU A 455 -23.00 15.23 -26.20
N LYS A 456 -22.67 13.99 -25.80
CA LYS A 456 -21.29 13.57 -25.50
C LYS A 456 -20.38 13.61 -26.72
N ARG A 457 -20.89 13.36 -27.93
CA ARG A 457 -20.11 13.47 -29.17
C ARG A 457 -19.93 14.93 -29.57
N LEU A 458 -21.00 15.72 -29.51
CA LEU A 458 -20.98 17.15 -29.82
C LEU A 458 -20.00 17.93 -28.93
N VAL A 459 -19.94 17.62 -27.63
CA VAL A 459 -19.10 18.37 -26.68
C VAL A 459 -17.61 18.32 -27.02
N TRP A 460 -17.15 17.28 -27.73
CA TRP A 460 -15.74 17.15 -28.11
C TRP A 460 -15.33 18.04 -29.28
N VAL A 461 -16.29 18.58 -30.04
CA VAL A 461 -16.03 19.33 -31.28
C VAL A 461 -16.69 20.70 -31.34
N VAL A 462 -17.51 21.07 -30.35
CA VAL A 462 -18.16 22.39 -30.27
C VAL A 462 -17.48 23.25 -29.20
N PRO A 463 -16.97 24.45 -29.51
CA PRO A 463 -16.28 25.32 -28.55
C PRO A 463 -17.14 25.57 -27.30
N GLN A 464 -16.51 25.58 -26.14
CA GLN A 464 -17.19 25.80 -24.86
C GLN A 464 -17.46 27.30 -24.66
N SER A 465 -18.73 27.68 -24.61
CA SER A 465 -19.19 28.92 -23.99
C SER A 465 -20.22 28.56 -22.92
N PRO A 466 -20.16 29.14 -21.70
CA PRO A 466 -21.18 28.94 -20.66
C PRO A 466 -22.61 29.28 -21.15
N GLU A 467 -22.70 30.19 -22.12
CA GLU A 467 -23.96 30.60 -22.76
C GLU A 467 -24.31 29.76 -24.00
N SER A 468 -23.51 28.73 -24.33
CA SER A 468 -23.78 27.89 -25.50
C SER A 468 -25.02 27.02 -25.29
N ARG A 469 -25.84 26.89 -26.34
CA ARG A 469 -27.02 26.00 -26.36
C ARG A 469 -26.64 24.57 -25.96
N LEU A 470 -25.45 24.10 -26.35
CA LEU A 470 -24.97 22.77 -26.01
C LEU A 470 -24.73 22.58 -24.51
N ALA A 471 -24.12 23.58 -23.83
CA ALA A 471 -23.93 23.53 -22.39
C ALA A 471 -25.28 23.49 -21.66
N GLN A 472 -26.21 24.37 -22.04
CA GLN A 472 -27.56 24.39 -21.46
C GLN A 472 -28.32 23.08 -21.70
N ALA A 473 -28.26 22.52 -22.91
CA ALA A 473 -28.90 21.25 -23.25
C ALA A 473 -28.37 20.09 -22.39
N ARG A 474 -27.07 20.08 -22.06
CA ARG A 474 -26.46 19.08 -21.18
C ARG A 474 -26.90 19.26 -19.73
N THR A 475 -26.85 20.48 -19.19
CA THR A 475 -27.32 20.78 -17.83
C THR A 475 -28.78 20.36 -17.67
N ASN A 476 -29.64 20.75 -18.61
CA ASN A 476 -31.04 20.32 -18.66
C ASN A 476 -31.18 18.80 -18.66
N LEU A 477 -30.34 18.07 -19.40
CA LEU A 477 -30.38 16.61 -19.44
C LEU A 477 -29.95 15.96 -18.11
N TYR A 478 -28.99 16.54 -17.40
CA TYR A 478 -28.62 16.07 -16.05
C TYR A 478 -29.76 16.24 -15.06
N GLU A 479 -30.39 17.42 -15.06
CA GLU A 479 -31.58 17.67 -14.23
C GLU A 479 -32.72 16.71 -14.57
N VAL A 480 -32.98 16.46 -15.86
CA VAL A 480 -33.97 15.47 -16.30
C VAL A 480 -33.66 14.10 -15.71
N ARG A 481 -32.40 13.62 -15.82
CA ARG A 481 -32.01 12.32 -15.25
C ARG A 481 -32.11 12.28 -13.72
N ALA A 482 -31.73 13.35 -13.03
CA ALA A 482 -31.88 13.46 -11.58
C ALA A 482 -33.36 13.37 -11.19
N ARG A 483 -34.22 14.12 -11.89
CA ARG A 483 -35.67 14.12 -11.65
C ARG A 483 -36.32 12.77 -11.97
N LEU A 484 -35.87 12.09 -13.03
CA LEU A 484 -36.31 10.73 -13.36
C LEU A 484 -35.92 9.72 -12.26
N ARG A 485 -34.73 9.85 -11.65
CA ARG A 485 -34.30 9.03 -10.50
C ARG A 485 -35.15 9.30 -9.24
N GLU A 486 -35.51 10.56 -8.99
CA GLU A 486 -36.44 10.92 -7.91
C GLU A 486 -37.83 10.33 -8.14
N LEU A 487 -38.38 10.51 -9.35
CA LEU A 487 -39.66 9.94 -9.76
C LEU A 487 -39.67 8.41 -9.67
N ARG A 488 -38.55 7.77 -10.05
CA ARG A 488 -38.36 6.34 -9.88
C ARG A 488 -38.46 5.96 -8.41
N THR A 489 -37.77 6.70 -7.53
CA THR A 489 -37.77 6.42 -6.09
C THR A 489 -39.16 6.59 -5.48
N GLU A 490 -39.90 7.61 -5.91
CA GLU A 490 -41.29 7.85 -5.53
C GLU A 490 -42.22 6.71 -5.96
N LEU A 491 -42.12 6.30 -7.23
CA LEU A 491 -42.91 5.20 -7.81
C LEU A 491 -42.54 3.86 -7.16
N ASP A 492 -41.24 3.60 -7.01
CA ASP A 492 -40.70 2.38 -6.41
C ASP A 492 -40.95 2.33 -4.90
N GLY A 493 -41.16 3.47 -4.23
CA GLY A 493 -41.57 3.53 -2.83
C GLY A 493 -42.84 2.72 -2.55
N GLN A 494 -43.75 2.67 -3.52
CA GLN A 494 -44.95 1.82 -3.45
C GLN A 494 -44.62 0.32 -3.49
N TRP A 495 -43.48 -0.10 -4.04
CA TRP A 495 -42.99 -1.49 -4.12
C TRP A 495 -42.29 -1.95 -2.85
N THR A 496 -41.85 -1.01 -2.03
CA THR A 496 -41.09 -1.27 -0.80
C THR A 496 -41.94 -1.40 0.47
N THR A 497 -43.27 -1.60 0.35
CA THR A 497 -44.15 -1.81 1.50
C THR A 497 -43.77 -3.10 2.25
N ARG A 498 -43.71 -3.02 3.59
CA ARG A 498 -43.38 -4.15 4.48
C ARG A 498 -44.51 -5.18 4.64
N GLU A 499 -45.49 -5.19 3.73
CA GLU A 499 -46.59 -6.13 3.81
C GLU A 499 -46.09 -7.55 3.55
N GLN A 500 -46.37 -8.43 4.50
CA GLN A 500 -45.92 -9.81 4.51
C GLN A 500 -46.80 -10.66 3.58
N THR A 501 -46.52 -10.63 2.27
CA THR A 501 -47.32 -11.36 1.25
C THR A 501 -46.46 -12.31 0.41
N ALA A 502 -47.03 -13.42 -0.06
CA ALA A 502 -46.34 -14.29 -1.02
C ALA A 502 -46.15 -13.57 -2.37
N LEU A 503 -44.92 -13.53 -2.89
CA LEU A 503 -44.57 -12.88 -4.16
C LEU A 503 -45.00 -13.71 -5.39
N ASN A 504 -46.27 -14.13 -5.39
CA ASN A 504 -46.90 -14.98 -6.38
C ASN A 504 -47.43 -14.18 -7.58
N ARG A 505 -48.00 -14.89 -8.56
CA ARG A 505 -48.53 -14.25 -9.77
C ARG A 505 -49.61 -13.21 -9.45
N GLU A 506 -50.51 -13.50 -8.52
CA GLU A 506 -51.60 -12.59 -8.10
C GLU A 506 -51.03 -11.29 -7.51
N TYR A 507 -50.02 -11.39 -6.65
CA TYR A 507 -49.27 -10.23 -6.15
C TYR A 507 -48.77 -9.40 -7.33
N TRP A 508 -48.02 -9.99 -8.27
CA TRP A 508 -47.47 -9.24 -9.40
C TRP A 508 -48.53 -8.70 -10.36
N GLU A 509 -49.67 -9.37 -10.54
CA GLU A 509 -50.80 -8.85 -11.35
C GLU A 509 -51.34 -7.55 -10.75
N LEU A 510 -51.58 -7.51 -9.43
CA LEU A 510 -51.98 -6.29 -8.72
C LEU A 510 -50.90 -5.19 -8.84
N ARG A 511 -49.61 -5.56 -8.75
CA ARG A 511 -48.50 -4.61 -8.89
C ARG A 511 -48.43 -3.99 -10.28
N VAL A 512 -48.63 -4.77 -11.33
CA VAL A 512 -48.62 -4.27 -12.71
C VAL A 512 -49.82 -3.36 -12.97
N GLU A 513 -51.00 -3.69 -12.42
CA GLU A 513 -52.18 -2.83 -12.50
C GLU A 513 -51.98 -1.49 -11.74
N ALA A 514 -51.43 -1.51 -10.53
CA ALA A 514 -51.11 -0.30 -9.78
C ALA A 514 -50.05 0.56 -10.49
N PHE A 515 -49.03 -0.06 -11.10
CA PHE A 515 -48.05 0.64 -11.91
C PHE A 515 -48.69 1.28 -13.15
N ALA A 516 -49.57 0.55 -13.84
CA ALA A 516 -50.33 1.08 -14.98
C ALA A 516 -51.16 2.29 -14.56
N GLU A 517 -51.87 2.21 -13.43
CA GLU A 517 -52.65 3.33 -12.90
C GLU A 517 -51.78 4.55 -12.61
N GLY A 518 -50.64 4.38 -11.92
CA GLY A 518 -49.71 5.47 -11.61
C GLY A 518 -49.07 6.14 -12.84
N MET A 519 -48.83 5.37 -13.91
CA MET A 519 -48.23 5.88 -15.16
C MET A 519 -49.23 6.45 -16.16
N LEU A 520 -50.46 5.92 -16.19
CA LEU A 520 -51.49 6.31 -17.16
C LEU A 520 -52.45 7.38 -16.63
N ARG A 521 -52.84 7.25 -15.35
CA ARG A 521 -53.90 8.07 -14.73
C ARG A 521 -53.41 8.83 -13.49
N GLY A 522 -52.21 8.53 -13.01
CA GLY A 522 -51.58 9.17 -11.85
C GLY A 522 -50.66 10.34 -12.19
N THR A 523 -50.30 11.12 -11.16
CA THR A 523 -49.44 12.31 -11.27
C THR A 523 -47.99 11.99 -11.62
N VAL A 524 -47.51 10.78 -11.34
CA VAL A 524 -46.15 10.35 -11.68
C VAL A 524 -45.98 10.27 -13.19
N GLY A 525 -46.93 9.63 -13.90
CA GLY A 525 -46.91 9.53 -15.36
C GLY A 525 -46.84 10.87 -16.07
N GLU A 526 -47.62 11.86 -15.61
CA GLU A 526 -47.59 13.24 -16.14
C GLU A 526 -46.24 13.91 -15.91
N ARG A 527 -45.65 13.75 -14.72
CA ARG A 527 -44.32 14.32 -14.41
C ARG A 527 -43.21 13.65 -15.22
N VAL A 528 -43.33 12.35 -15.50
CA VAL A 528 -42.41 11.64 -16.40
C VAL A 528 -42.56 12.17 -17.83
N ARG A 529 -43.81 12.36 -18.30
CA ARG A 529 -44.06 12.97 -19.61
C ARG A 529 -43.40 14.34 -19.74
N ALA A 530 -43.58 15.21 -18.75
CA ALA A 530 -42.93 16.52 -18.74
C ALA A 530 -41.39 16.42 -18.86
N GLN A 531 -40.76 15.39 -18.29
CA GLN A 531 -39.32 15.18 -18.48
C GLN A 531 -38.99 14.67 -19.90
N VAL A 532 -39.85 13.85 -20.52
CA VAL A 532 -39.66 13.41 -21.91
C VAL A 532 -39.81 14.57 -22.89
N ASP A 533 -40.75 15.48 -22.67
CA ASP A 533 -40.89 16.69 -23.49
C ASP A 533 -39.63 17.57 -23.39
N ARG A 534 -39.01 17.65 -22.20
CA ARG A 534 -37.69 18.30 -22.04
C ARG A 534 -36.60 17.59 -22.84
N ILE A 535 -36.59 16.25 -22.90
CA ILE A 535 -35.66 15.49 -23.75
C ILE A 535 -35.87 15.85 -25.23
N ALA A 536 -37.11 16.01 -25.68
CA ALA A 536 -37.42 16.44 -27.05
C ALA A 536 -36.81 17.81 -27.37
N GLY A 537 -36.96 18.78 -26.46
CA GLY A 537 -36.34 20.10 -26.58
C GLY A 537 -34.81 20.03 -26.66
N ILE A 538 -34.20 19.23 -25.79
CA ILE A 538 -32.74 18.99 -25.78
C ILE A 538 -32.26 18.37 -27.10
N LEU A 539 -33.03 17.46 -27.70
CA LEU A 539 -32.73 16.89 -29.01
C LEU A 539 -32.84 17.93 -30.13
N GLY A 540 -33.82 18.83 -30.05
CA GLY A 540 -33.94 19.97 -30.96
C GLY A 540 -32.72 20.89 -30.89
N ASP A 541 -32.31 21.27 -29.68
CA ASP A 541 -31.08 22.07 -29.46
C ASP A 541 -29.84 21.37 -30.02
N ALA A 542 -29.70 20.06 -29.76
CA ALA A 542 -28.59 19.26 -30.27
C ALA A 542 -28.59 19.15 -31.80
N ARG A 543 -29.78 19.02 -32.41
CA ARG A 543 -29.97 18.98 -33.87
C ARG A 543 -29.54 20.31 -34.50
N ASP A 544 -29.92 21.44 -33.92
CA ASP A 544 -29.54 22.75 -34.45
C ASP A 544 -28.03 23.00 -34.36
N VAL A 545 -27.41 22.58 -33.26
CA VAL A 545 -25.94 22.61 -33.13
C VAL A 545 -25.28 21.69 -34.17
N LEU A 546 -25.85 20.51 -34.42
CA LEU A 546 -25.36 19.54 -35.40
C LEU A 546 -25.51 20.03 -36.86
N ASP A 547 -26.57 20.78 -37.16
CA ASP A 547 -26.82 21.38 -38.48
C ASP A 547 -25.79 22.46 -38.80
N ALA A 548 -25.42 23.26 -37.81
CA ALA A 548 -24.41 24.33 -37.93
C ALA A 548 -22.96 23.81 -37.98
N LEU A 549 -22.72 22.51 -37.75
CA LEU A 549 -21.40 21.91 -37.67
C LEU A 549 -20.86 21.54 -39.07
N GLY A 550 -19.66 22.02 -39.38
CA GLY A 550 -18.94 21.65 -40.60
C GLY A 550 -18.60 20.15 -40.68
N ASP A 551 -18.54 19.61 -41.90
CA ASP A 551 -18.45 18.17 -42.15
C ASP A 551 -17.20 17.51 -41.55
N ASP A 552 -16.07 18.23 -41.46
CA ASP A 552 -14.85 17.71 -40.83
C ASP A 552 -15.02 17.45 -39.34
N ARG A 553 -15.73 18.34 -38.63
CA ARG A 553 -16.04 18.17 -37.20
C ARG A 553 -17.09 17.07 -36.99
N VAL A 554 -18.05 16.93 -37.90
CA VAL A 554 -19.04 15.85 -37.90
C VAL A 554 -18.35 14.49 -38.03
N LYS A 555 -17.41 14.33 -38.96
CA LYS A 555 -16.62 13.11 -39.12
C LYS A 555 -15.75 12.83 -37.89
N MET A 556 -15.06 13.86 -37.38
CA MET A 556 -14.17 13.72 -36.21
C MET A 556 -14.89 13.21 -34.96
N ALA A 557 -16.15 13.60 -34.74
CA ALA A 557 -16.95 13.16 -33.60
C ALA A 557 -17.77 11.89 -33.86
N GLY A 558 -17.69 11.29 -35.05
CA GLY A 558 -18.54 10.16 -35.44
C GLY A 558 -20.03 10.51 -35.40
N LEU A 559 -20.38 11.71 -35.91
CA LEU A 559 -21.74 12.25 -35.90
C LEU A 559 -22.45 12.09 -37.25
N THR A 560 -21.81 11.53 -38.27
CA THR A 560 -22.37 11.42 -39.64
C THR A 560 -23.75 10.77 -39.64
N SER A 561 -23.90 9.64 -38.96
CA SER A 561 -25.17 8.89 -38.97
C SER A 561 -26.21 9.49 -38.03
N TRP A 562 -25.78 10.20 -36.99
CA TRP A 562 -26.66 11.05 -36.18
C TRP A 562 -27.20 12.25 -36.99
N LYS A 563 -26.34 12.85 -37.82
CA LYS A 563 -26.70 13.95 -38.73
C LYS A 563 -27.73 13.45 -39.74
N ALA A 564 -27.52 12.28 -40.32
CA ALA A 564 -28.49 11.64 -41.21
C ALA A 564 -29.84 11.40 -40.49
N LEU A 565 -29.84 10.79 -39.29
CA LEU A 565 -31.07 10.51 -38.56
C LEU A 565 -31.90 11.76 -38.21
N LEU A 566 -31.25 12.84 -37.76
CA LEU A 566 -31.95 14.02 -37.22
C LEU A 566 -32.26 15.09 -38.28
N LEU A 567 -31.46 15.18 -39.35
CA LEU A 567 -31.64 16.18 -40.40
C LEU A 567 -32.41 15.65 -41.63
N GLU A 568 -32.64 14.35 -41.72
CA GLU A 568 -33.44 13.79 -42.82
C GLU A 568 -34.86 14.40 -42.80
N PRO A 569 -35.42 14.79 -43.98
CA PRO A 569 -36.76 15.34 -44.08
C PRO A 569 -37.83 14.45 -43.45
N ARG A 570 -38.99 15.05 -43.14
CA ARG A 570 -40.14 14.32 -42.60
C ARG A 570 -40.58 13.23 -43.59
N THR A 571 -40.83 12.02 -43.09
CA THR A 571 -41.33 10.91 -43.90
C THR A 571 -42.86 10.92 -44.03
N ASP A 572 -43.40 10.14 -44.97
CA ASP A 572 -44.85 10.00 -45.12
C ASP A 572 -45.50 9.41 -43.86
N GLY A 573 -44.89 8.38 -43.25
CA GLY A 573 -45.37 7.79 -42.00
C GLY A 573 -45.35 8.76 -40.81
N GLU A 574 -44.36 9.66 -40.73
CA GLU A 574 -44.34 10.74 -39.72
C GLU A 574 -45.43 11.79 -39.99
N THR A 575 -45.82 11.96 -41.25
CA THR A 575 -46.90 12.86 -41.66
C THR A 575 -48.27 12.29 -41.29
N GLU A 576 -48.50 11.02 -41.61
CA GLU A 576 -49.71 10.28 -41.25
C GLU A 576 -49.91 10.19 -39.74
N ALA A 577 -48.84 9.99 -38.97
CA ALA A 577 -48.88 9.96 -37.51
C ALA A 577 -49.02 11.35 -36.85
N GLY A 578 -49.03 12.44 -37.63
CA GLY A 578 -49.17 13.80 -37.10
C GLY A 578 -47.93 14.35 -36.37
N LEU A 579 -46.78 13.69 -36.45
CA LEU A 579 -45.57 14.01 -35.68
C LEU A 579 -44.83 15.24 -36.23
N VAL A 580 -44.62 16.26 -35.38
CA VAL A 580 -43.89 17.49 -35.76
C VAL A 580 -42.82 17.84 -34.73
N ALA A 581 -41.73 18.47 -35.19
CA ALA A 581 -40.63 18.98 -34.36
C ALA A 581 -40.17 17.96 -33.28
N GLY A 582 -40.31 18.30 -31.99
CA GLY A 582 -39.92 17.48 -30.85
C GLY A 582 -40.42 16.03 -30.90
N ASP A 583 -41.69 15.87 -31.24
CA ASP A 583 -42.36 14.57 -31.25
C ASP A 583 -41.82 13.66 -32.35
N MET A 584 -41.45 14.25 -33.49
CA MET A 584 -40.80 13.55 -34.60
C MET A 584 -39.43 13.01 -34.18
N TRP A 585 -38.59 13.83 -33.54
CA TRP A 585 -37.26 13.38 -33.10
C TRP A 585 -37.35 12.35 -31.99
N LEU A 586 -38.32 12.48 -31.07
CA LEU A 586 -38.60 11.45 -30.07
C LEU A 586 -39.01 10.13 -30.73
N SER A 587 -39.88 10.15 -31.74
CA SER A 587 -40.31 8.96 -32.47
C SER A 587 -39.13 8.24 -33.15
N ARG A 588 -38.25 8.99 -33.82
CA ARG A 588 -37.00 8.46 -34.40
C ARG A 588 -36.10 7.83 -33.34
N LEU A 589 -35.94 8.48 -32.18
CA LEU A 589 -35.10 7.98 -31.09
C LEU A 589 -35.72 6.75 -30.41
N LEU A 590 -37.04 6.68 -30.29
CA LEU A 590 -37.77 5.50 -29.82
C LEU A 590 -37.56 4.30 -30.73
N ALA A 591 -37.65 4.51 -32.05
CA ALA A 591 -37.38 3.46 -33.04
C ALA A 591 -35.92 2.96 -32.93
N LEU A 592 -34.97 3.88 -32.74
CA LEU A 592 -33.57 3.54 -32.47
C LEU A 592 -33.40 2.73 -31.20
N GLU A 593 -34.07 3.10 -30.11
CA GLU A 593 -34.00 2.36 -28.84
C GLU A 593 -34.64 0.97 -28.96
N VAL A 594 -35.75 0.81 -29.69
CA VAL A 594 -36.36 -0.50 -29.95
C VAL A 594 -35.37 -1.39 -30.71
N ALA A 595 -34.86 -0.93 -31.84
CA ALA A 595 -33.93 -1.69 -32.67
C ALA A 595 -32.62 -2.02 -31.93
N ALA A 596 -32.02 -1.03 -31.26
CA ALA A 596 -30.79 -1.24 -30.50
C ALA A 596 -30.98 -2.20 -29.32
N THR A 597 -32.14 -2.21 -28.66
CA THR A 597 -32.43 -3.13 -27.55
C THR A 597 -32.56 -4.57 -28.03
N CYS A 598 -33.19 -4.78 -29.18
CA CYS A 598 -33.40 -6.12 -29.75
C CYS A 598 -32.13 -6.72 -30.35
N LEU A 599 -31.21 -5.88 -30.83
CA LEU A 599 -29.97 -6.30 -31.47
C LEU A 599 -28.76 -6.34 -30.52
N ALA A 600 -28.85 -5.75 -29.33
CA ALA A 600 -27.77 -5.77 -28.35
C ALA A 600 -27.72 -7.09 -27.58
N ASP A 601 -26.49 -7.55 -27.29
CA ASP A 601 -26.25 -8.64 -26.34
C ASP A 601 -26.67 -8.18 -24.93
N ASP A 602 -27.35 -9.06 -24.16
CA ASP A 602 -28.18 -8.76 -22.96
C ASP A 602 -27.42 -8.04 -21.84
N SER A 603 -27.11 -6.76 -22.05
CA SER A 603 -26.24 -5.95 -21.19
C SER A 603 -27.13 -5.12 -20.26
N ARG A 604 -27.14 -5.46 -18.97
CA ARG A 604 -28.08 -4.94 -17.95
C ARG A 604 -27.68 -3.63 -17.26
N GLY A 605 -26.44 -3.16 -17.38
CA GLY A 605 -26.00 -1.99 -16.61
C GLY A 605 -26.31 -0.68 -17.29
N GLY A 606 -27.19 0.18 -16.74
CA GLY A 606 -27.51 1.57 -17.18
C GLY A 606 -26.33 2.55 -17.33
N MET A 607 -25.09 2.06 -17.40
CA MET A 607 -23.86 2.84 -17.36
C MET A 607 -23.25 2.94 -18.75
N ASP A 608 -23.29 4.13 -19.34
CA ASP A 608 -22.81 4.41 -20.71
C ASP A 608 -21.43 5.10 -20.72
N GLN A 609 -20.66 5.00 -19.64
CA GLN A 609 -19.34 5.64 -19.53
C GLN A 609 -18.25 4.58 -19.30
N ALA A 610 -17.37 4.45 -20.29
CA ALA A 610 -16.11 3.72 -20.13
C ALA A 610 -15.18 4.47 -19.19
N VAL A 611 -14.35 3.72 -18.49
CA VAL A 611 -13.41 4.21 -17.48
C VAL A 611 -12.02 3.67 -17.81
N ASP A 612 -11.04 4.56 -17.92
CA ASP A 612 -9.63 4.18 -18.10
C ASP A 612 -9.11 3.62 -16.78
N LEU A 613 -8.57 2.41 -16.78
CA LEU A 613 -7.94 1.83 -15.59
C LEU A 613 -6.45 2.16 -15.59
N VAL A 614 -5.98 2.85 -14.56
CA VAL A 614 -4.55 3.15 -14.37
C VAL A 614 -4.12 2.76 -12.97
N GLN A 615 -2.99 2.07 -12.87
CA GLN A 615 -2.42 1.66 -11.58
C GLN A 615 -1.14 2.47 -11.28
N ILE A 616 -1.06 3.00 -10.07
CA ILE A 616 0.19 3.50 -9.48
C ILE A 616 0.64 2.49 -8.42
N SER A 617 1.88 2.01 -8.53
CA SER A 617 2.47 1.08 -7.57
C SER A 617 3.96 1.38 -7.37
N LEU A 618 4.58 0.76 -6.37
CA LEU A 618 6.03 0.84 -6.18
C LEU A 618 6.83 0.28 -7.36
N GLN A 619 6.20 -0.46 -8.28
CA GLN A 619 6.83 -0.97 -9.50
C GLN A 619 6.96 0.07 -10.61
N THR A 620 6.33 1.25 -10.47
CA THR A 620 6.43 2.33 -11.44
C THR A 620 7.90 2.62 -11.76
N ARG A 621 8.33 2.47 -13.01
CA ARG A 621 9.73 2.77 -13.36
C ARG A 621 9.90 4.26 -13.53
N ASN A 622 10.91 4.84 -12.89
CA ASN A 622 11.28 6.24 -13.06
C ASN A 622 12.55 6.32 -13.89
N ALA A 623 12.57 7.16 -14.94
CA ALA A 623 13.69 7.23 -15.90
C ALA A 623 15.03 7.60 -15.26
N PHE A 624 15.03 8.38 -14.17
CA PHE A 624 16.24 8.75 -13.44
C PHE A 624 16.80 7.63 -12.55
N ALA A 625 15.97 6.63 -12.20
CA ALA A 625 16.31 5.64 -11.18
C ALA A 625 17.12 4.49 -11.81
N GLU A 626 18.43 4.46 -11.55
CA GLU A 626 19.34 3.44 -12.04
C GLU A 626 19.56 2.34 -10.99
N HIS A 627 19.50 2.69 -9.70
CA HIS A 627 19.76 1.80 -8.58
C HIS A 627 18.47 1.31 -7.88
N SER A 628 17.40 2.12 -7.85
CA SER A 628 16.11 1.77 -7.25
C SER A 628 15.09 1.25 -8.27
N GLN A 629 15.23 -0.03 -8.65
CA GLN A 629 14.42 -0.64 -9.71
C GLN A 629 13.25 -1.50 -9.21
N THR A 630 13.37 -2.09 -8.02
CA THR A 630 12.31 -2.94 -7.43
C THR A 630 11.59 -2.23 -6.29
N PRO A 631 10.38 -2.69 -5.89
CA PRO A 631 9.68 -2.13 -4.74
C PRO A 631 10.51 -2.12 -3.45
N ASP A 632 11.28 -3.19 -3.20
CA ASP A 632 12.17 -3.31 -2.04
C ASP A 632 13.39 -2.36 -2.13
N ASP A 633 13.75 -1.90 -3.33
CA ASP A 633 14.82 -0.91 -3.50
C ASP A 633 14.35 0.51 -3.20
N LYS A 634 13.04 0.76 -3.28
CA LYS A 634 12.45 2.09 -3.10
C LYS A 634 11.98 2.30 -1.68
N ALA A 635 11.09 1.45 -1.18
CA ALA A 635 10.39 1.69 0.07
C ALA A 635 10.93 0.85 1.23
N GLY A 636 11.37 1.52 2.30
CA GLY A 636 11.77 0.87 3.54
C GLY A 636 10.59 0.16 4.22
N GLY A 637 9.36 0.62 3.99
CA GLY A 637 8.12 0.02 4.50
C GLY A 637 7.69 -1.29 3.85
N ALA A 638 8.37 -1.79 2.80
CA ALA A 638 7.99 -3.03 2.11
C ALA A 638 8.32 -4.32 2.92
N SER A 639 9.28 -4.23 3.86
CA SER A 639 9.76 -5.36 4.67
C SER A 639 8.93 -5.60 5.95
N LEU A 640 9.25 -6.66 6.70
CA LEU A 640 8.63 -7.00 8.01
C LEU A 640 7.08 -7.00 7.98
N SER A 641 6.48 -7.71 7.02
CA SER A 641 5.02 -7.71 6.81
C SER A 641 4.41 -6.30 6.71
N ARG A 642 5.18 -5.36 6.14
CA ARG A 642 4.81 -3.95 5.91
C ARG A 642 4.79 -3.06 7.15
N PHE A 643 5.46 -3.45 8.22
CA PHE A 643 5.60 -2.64 9.44
C PHE A 643 6.96 -1.94 9.56
N SER A 644 7.94 -2.27 8.70
CA SER A 644 9.30 -1.76 8.82
C SER A 644 9.38 -0.24 8.74
N GLY A 645 8.50 0.42 7.97
CA GLY A 645 8.46 1.89 7.86
C GLY A 645 8.28 2.59 9.21
N PHE A 646 7.64 1.96 10.19
CA PHE A 646 7.46 2.54 11.53
C PHE A 646 8.70 2.45 12.43
N LEU A 647 9.77 1.77 11.99
CA LEU A 647 11.01 1.62 12.75
C LEU A 647 11.90 2.86 12.73
N LYS A 648 11.97 3.59 11.60
CA LYS A 648 12.84 4.76 11.42
C LYS A 648 12.09 5.93 10.78
N ARG A 649 12.37 7.16 11.23
CA ARG A 649 11.78 8.37 10.66
C ARG A 649 12.24 8.58 9.22
N SER A 650 13.53 8.34 8.94
CA SER A 650 14.08 8.49 7.59
C SER A 650 13.44 7.55 6.58
N TRP A 651 13.02 6.35 6.99
CA TRP A 651 12.32 5.41 6.12
C TRP A 651 10.93 5.90 5.73
N ARG A 652 10.16 6.48 6.67
CA ARG A 652 8.85 7.06 6.34
C ARG A 652 8.97 8.22 5.37
N VAL A 653 9.93 9.12 5.59
CA VAL A 653 10.15 10.24 4.67
C VAL A 653 10.65 9.76 3.31
N ASN A 654 11.51 8.74 3.26
CA ASN A 654 11.89 8.09 2.01
C ASN A 654 10.68 7.49 1.26
N ASP A 655 9.80 6.77 1.95
CA ASP A 655 8.62 6.15 1.35
C ASP A 655 7.66 7.22 0.82
N TRP A 656 7.50 8.34 1.54
CA TRP A 656 6.77 9.52 1.09
C TRP A 656 7.34 10.10 -0.20
N ILE A 657 8.67 10.30 -0.26
CA ILE A 657 9.37 10.82 -1.44
C ILE A 657 9.14 9.92 -2.65
N TRP A 658 9.31 8.60 -2.50
CA TRP A 658 9.03 7.65 -3.58
C TRP A 658 7.57 7.67 -4.03
N GLY A 659 6.63 7.88 -3.09
CA GLY A 659 5.22 8.08 -3.39
C GLY A 659 4.99 9.25 -4.34
N ARG A 660 5.62 10.39 -4.04
CA ARG A 660 5.56 11.57 -4.88
C ARG A 660 6.20 11.34 -6.26
N LEU A 661 7.38 10.73 -6.29
CA LEU A 661 8.10 10.46 -7.55
C LEU A 661 7.32 9.49 -8.47
N ASP A 662 6.80 8.40 -7.91
CA ASP A 662 6.00 7.42 -8.65
C ASP A 662 4.65 8.04 -9.10
N GLY A 663 4.03 8.86 -8.24
CA GLY A 663 2.84 9.64 -8.56
C GLY A 663 3.08 10.57 -9.74
N ALA A 664 4.14 11.38 -9.70
CA ALA A 664 4.50 12.32 -10.76
C ALA A 664 4.68 11.64 -12.13
N THR A 665 5.35 10.49 -12.16
CA THR A 665 5.54 9.71 -13.40
C THR A 665 4.22 9.24 -13.97
N MET A 666 3.37 8.60 -13.16
CA MET A 666 2.12 8.02 -13.64
C MET A 666 1.10 9.10 -14.00
N LEU A 667 1.00 10.17 -13.22
CA LEU A 667 0.12 11.30 -13.53
C LEU A 667 0.53 11.99 -14.83
N SER A 668 1.83 12.14 -15.10
CA SER A 668 2.33 12.68 -16.38
C SER A 668 1.90 11.81 -17.56
N LYS A 669 1.97 10.48 -17.42
CA LYS A 669 1.49 9.52 -18.44
C LYS A 669 -0.01 9.62 -18.67
N ILE A 670 -0.80 9.81 -17.60
CA ILE A 670 -2.24 9.97 -17.71
C ILE A 670 -2.57 11.23 -18.51
N VAL A 671 -1.93 12.36 -18.20
CA VAL A 671 -2.24 13.64 -18.84
C VAL A 671 -1.78 13.70 -20.29
N CYS A 672 -0.64 13.10 -20.63
CA CYS A 672 -0.08 13.06 -22.01
C CYS A 672 -0.81 12.08 -22.94
N ASP A 673 -2.12 12.22 -23.09
CA ASP A 673 -2.95 11.39 -23.99
C ASP A 673 -2.80 11.81 -25.46
N PRO A 674 -2.32 10.93 -26.35
CA PRO A 674 -2.17 11.22 -27.77
C PRO A 674 -3.51 11.56 -28.43
N LYS A 675 -4.63 10.96 -28.01
CA LYS A 675 -5.95 11.26 -28.58
C LYS A 675 -6.36 12.70 -28.29
N ARG A 676 -6.07 13.18 -27.08
CA ARG A 676 -6.31 14.57 -26.69
C ARG A 676 -5.40 15.53 -27.46
N LEU A 677 -4.10 15.23 -27.56
CA LEU A 677 -3.12 16.04 -28.28
C LEU A 677 -3.46 16.17 -29.78
N LEU A 678 -3.83 15.06 -30.43
CA LEU A 678 -4.28 15.06 -31.83
C LEU A 678 -5.55 15.89 -32.01
N ARG A 679 -6.50 15.83 -31.07
CA ARG A 679 -7.73 16.62 -31.13
C ARG A 679 -7.43 18.12 -31.02
N ILE A 680 -6.55 18.52 -30.11
CA ILE A 680 -6.10 19.92 -29.99
C ILE A 680 -5.45 20.37 -31.30
N ASP A 681 -4.58 19.55 -31.88
CA ASP A 681 -3.93 19.86 -33.17
C ASP A 681 -4.99 20.08 -34.26
N LYS A 682 -5.94 19.16 -34.43
CA LYS A 682 -6.99 19.28 -35.46
C LYS A 682 -7.93 20.47 -35.31
N LEU A 683 -8.22 20.87 -34.07
CA LEU A 683 -9.14 21.97 -33.78
C LEU A 683 -8.42 23.34 -33.70
N THR A 684 -7.09 23.36 -33.72
CA THR A 684 -6.30 24.58 -33.76
C THR A 684 -6.00 24.94 -35.22
N PRO A 685 -6.28 26.17 -35.67
CA PRO A 685 -5.88 26.61 -37.01
C PRO A 685 -4.35 26.62 -37.15
N HIS A 686 -3.84 26.10 -38.27
CA HIS A 686 -2.41 26.11 -38.58
C HIS A 686 -2.16 26.80 -39.91
N GLU A 687 -1.26 27.78 -39.94
CA GLU A 687 -0.89 28.56 -41.14
C GLU A 687 0.04 27.75 -42.08
N GLY A 688 -0.39 26.57 -42.50
CA GLY A 688 0.36 25.72 -43.46
C GLY A 688 1.59 24.98 -42.90
N ALA A 689 1.83 25.03 -41.57
CA ALA A 689 2.94 24.33 -40.92
C ALA A 689 2.80 22.80 -41.02
N SER A 690 3.90 22.10 -41.29
CA SER A 690 3.98 20.63 -41.31
C SER A 690 3.77 20.00 -39.93
N ALA A 691 3.39 18.72 -39.88
CA ALA A 691 3.17 18.01 -38.61
C ALA A 691 4.39 18.07 -37.68
N SER A 692 5.59 17.93 -38.26
CA SER A 692 6.87 18.03 -37.55
C SER A 692 7.11 19.42 -36.95
N GLU A 693 6.87 20.49 -37.70
CA GLU A 693 7.03 21.86 -37.20
C GLU A 693 6.06 22.18 -36.05
N ARG A 694 4.81 21.70 -36.15
CA ARG A 694 3.81 21.86 -35.09
C ARG A 694 4.19 21.07 -33.84
N ALA A 695 4.62 19.83 -34.00
CA ALA A 695 5.11 19.00 -32.90
C ALA A 695 6.33 19.63 -32.22
N GLN A 696 7.30 20.08 -33.00
CA GLN A 696 8.51 20.75 -32.50
C GLN A 696 8.17 22.00 -31.69
N LYS A 697 7.30 22.87 -32.22
CA LYS A 697 6.85 24.06 -31.50
C LYS A 697 6.20 23.69 -30.16
N ARG A 698 5.29 22.71 -30.16
CA ARG A 698 4.59 22.28 -28.95
C ARG A 698 5.55 21.74 -27.88
N VAL A 699 6.51 20.91 -28.28
CA VAL A 699 7.51 20.35 -27.36
C VAL A 699 8.43 21.45 -26.83
N ASN A 700 8.85 22.39 -27.66
CA ASN A 700 9.67 23.53 -27.24
C ASN A 700 8.94 24.43 -26.24
N ASP A 701 7.66 24.74 -26.50
CA ASP A 701 6.81 25.52 -25.59
C ASP A 701 6.72 24.83 -24.22
N LEU A 702 6.56 23.49 -24.18
CA LEU A 702 6.57 22.72 -22.94
C LEU A 702 7.95 22.75 -22.24
N VAL A 703 9.03 22.53 -22.99
CA VAL A 703 10.39 22.52 -22.42
C VAL A 703 10.72 23.86 -21.78
N ALA A 704 10.36 24.96 -22.45
CA ALA A 704 10.54 26.31 -21.92
C ALA A 704 9.73 26.53 -20.62
N ALA A 705 8.48 26.05 -20.56
CA ALA A 705 7.67 26.15 -19.34
C ALA A 705 8.24 25.33 -18.17
N LEU A 706 8.72 24.10 -18.46
CA LEU A 706 9.19 23.18 -17.43
C LEU A 706 10.61 23.48 -16.92
N PHE A 707 11.51 23.87 -17.82
CA PHE A 707 12.96 23.99 -17.57
C PHE A 707 13.52 25.41 -17.79
N GLY A 708 12.72 26.36 -18.29
CA GLY A 708 13.21 27.69 -18.65
C GLY A 708 14.31 27.62 -19.72
N ASP A 709 15.35 28.46 -19.57
CA ASP A 709 16.50 28.51 -20.48
C ASP A 709 17.55 27.40 -20.23
N GLY A 710 17.31 26.50 -19.25
CA GLY A 710 18.31 25.58 -18.71
C GLY A 710 17.98 24.10 -18.87
N LEU A 711 17.76 23.61 -20.10
CA LEU A 711 17.55 22.17 -20.35
C LEU A 711 18.84 21.37 -20.08
N PRO A 712 18.82 20.33 -19.21
CA PRO A 712 19.96 19.45 -19.03
C PRO A 712 20.30 18.70 -20.32
N ALA A 713 21.59 18.65 -20.69
CA ALA A 713 22.06 17.94 -21.90
C ALA A 713 21.61 16.47 -21.98
N ARG A 714 21.41 15.80 -20.83
CA ARG A 714 20.90 14.42 -20.76
C ARG A 714 19.46 14.28 -21.30
N LEU A 715 18.69 15.37 -21.34
CA LEU A 715 17.29 15.37 -21.78
C LEU A 715 17.12 15.74 -23.26
N GLU A 716 18.16 16.22 -23.96
CA GLU A 716 18.10 16.53 -25.40
C GLU A 716 17.60 15.33 -26.23
N PRO A 717 18.07 14.07 -26.02
CA PRO A 717 17.54 12.92 -26.74
C PRO A 717 16.07 12.59 -26.39
N VAL A 718 15.60 13.01 -25.21
CA VAL A 718 14.21 12.83 -24.82
C VAL A 718 13.32 13.84 -25.55
N VAL A 719 13.80 15.08 -25.72
CA VAL A 719 13.14 16.11 -26.54
C VAL A 719 12.99 15.65 -27.98
N GLU A 720 14.07 15.15 -28.59
CA GLU A 720 14.02 14.63 -29.98
C GLU A 720 12.99 13.50 -30.13
N ARG A 721 12.98 12.53 -29.20
CA ARG A 721 11.99 11.45 -29.18
C ARG A 721 10.56 11.96 -28.99
N ALA A 722 10.36 13.00 -28.16
CA ALA A 722 9.05 13.61 -27.94
C ALA A 722 8.52 14.27 -29.21
N VAL A 723 9.39 14.97 -29.96
CA VAL A 723 9.03 15.56 -31.26
C VAL A 723 8.67 14.48 -32.27
N GLN A 724 9.49 13.44 -32.40
CA GLN A 724 9.22 12.32 -33.32
C GLN A 724 7.90 11.61 -33.00
N GLN A 725 7.68 11.30 -31.72
CA GLN A 725 6.45 10.65 -31.27
C GLN A 725 5.22 11.52 -31.55
N LEU A 726 5.29 12.81 -31.23
CA LEU A 726 4.16 13.72 -31.45
C LEU A 726 3.92 13.99 -32.94
N THR A 727 4.96 14.00 -33.77
CA THR A 727 4.85 14.07 -35.23
C THR A 727 4.08 12.87 -35.76
N ALA A 728 4.43 11.67 -35.33
CA ALA A 728 3.72 10.44 -35.72
C ALA A 728 2.24 10.47 -35.29
N VAL A 729 1.95 10.99 -34.10
CA VAL A 729 0.57 11.20 -33.63
C VAL A 729 -0.20 12.16 -34.55
N TYR A 730 0.43 13.23 -35.03
CA TYR A 730 -0.19 14.22 -35.91
C TYR A 730 -0.34 13.76 -37.37
N GLU A 731 0.51 12.84 -37.83
CA GLU A 731 0.44 12.25 -39.18
C GLU A 731 -0.58 11.11 -39.26
N ASP A 732 -0.60 10.22 -38.26
CA ASP A 732 -1.44 9.03 -38.26
C ASP A 732 -2.83 9.28 -37.67
N VAL A 733 -3.66 9.96 -38.46
CA VAL A 733 -4.96 10.48 -38.00
C VAL A 733 -6.00 9.39 -37.68
N GLU A 734 -5.90 8.23 -38.33
CA GLU A 734 -6.88 7.12 -38.20
C GLU A 734 -6.27 5.85 -37.62
N GLY A 735 -4.94 5.79 -37.43
CA GLY A 735 -4.27 4.60 -36.91
C GLY A 735 -4.27 4.48 -35.39
N ASP A 736 -3.72 3.34 -34.94
CA ASP A 736 -3.69 2.95 -33.55
C ASP A 736 -2.66 3.77 -32.77
N GLN A 737 -3.17 4.75 -32.03
CA GLN A 737 -2.36 5.60 -31.17
C GLN A 737 -1.88 4.83 -29.91
N PRO A 738 -0.66 5.11 -29.42
CA PRO A 738 -0.18 4.52 -28.17
C PRO A 738 -1.05 4.95 -26.98
N PRO A 739 -1.00 4.24 -25.84
CA PRO A 739 -1.80 4.60 -24.67
C PRO A 739 -1.39 5.95 -24.02
N THR A 740 -0.16 6.40 -24.26
CA THR A 740 0.37 7.69 -23.78
C THR A 740 1.53 8.15 -24.66
N CYS A 741 1.75 9.45 -24.76
CA CYS A 741 2.97 10.03 -25.34
C CYS A 741 4.12 9.89 -24.33
N GLU A 742 4.70 8.68 -24.24
CA GLU A 742 5.75 8.30 -23.30
C GLU A 742 6.90 9.31 -23.17
N ALA A 743 7.44 9.85 -24.27
CA ALA A 743 8.57 10.77 -24.21
C ALA A 743 8.17 12.15 -23.65
N LEU A 744 6.96 12.63 -23.95
CA LEU A 744 6.41 13.87 -23.41
C LEU A 744 6.12 13.73 -21.91
N ALA A 745 5.57 12.58 -21.51
CA ALA A 745 5.34 12.22 -20.12
C ALA A 745 6.67 12.11 -19.35
N GLU A 746 7.72 11.55 -19.98
CA GLU A 746 9.06 11.45 -19.39
C GLU A 746 9.66 12.83 -19.10
N LEU A 747 9.60 13.78 -20.06
CA LEU A 747 10.07 15.15 -19.84
C LEU A 747 9.37 15.83 -18.65
N THR A 748 8.05 15.67 -18.58
CA THR A 748 7.25 16.26 -17.50
C THR A 748 7.57 15.62 -16.15
N ALA A 749 7.71 14.29 -16.11
CA ALA A 749 8.11 13.56 -14.92
C ALA A 749 9.48 14.03 -14.42
N TRP A 750 10.47 14.23 -15.30
CA TRP A 750 11.79 14.76 -14.92
C TRP A 750 11.69 16.14 -14.25
N ALA A 751 10.94 17.07 -14.83
CA ALA A 751 10.75 18.40 -14.26
C ALA A 751 10.11 18.34 -12.86
N LEU A 752 9.12 17.47 -12.67
CA LEU A 752 8.48 17.24 -11.38
C LEU A 752 9.43 16.56 -10.38
N HIS A 753 10.18 15.53 -10.79
CA HIS A 753 11.13 14.82 -9.92
C HIS A 753 12.20 15.75 -9.35
N VAL A 754 12.75 16.64 -10.17
CA VAL A 754 13.72 17.67 -9.77
C VAL A 754 13.13 18.60 -8.71
N ARG A 755 11.87 19.02 -8.87
CA ARG A 755 11.18 19.87 -7.88
C ARG A 755 10.92 19.11 -6.58
N ILE A 756 10.39 17.90 -6.66
CA ILE A 756 10.10 17.03 -5.51
C ILE A 756 11.36 16.79 -4.67
N ILE A 757 12.48 16.45 -5.32
CA ILE A 757 13.70 16.11 -4.58
C ILE A 757 14.27 17.34 -3.85
N CYS A 758 14.22 18.51 -4.47
CA CYS A 758 14.69 19.75 -3.84
C CYS A 758 13.83 20.14 -2.63
N GLU A 759 12.52 19.86 -2.69
CA GLU A 759 11.55 20.12 -1.63
C GLU A 759 11.74 19.16 -0.44
N GLU A 760 12.00 17.88 -0.68
CA GLU A 760 11.91 16.84 0.35
C GLU A 760 13.25 16.43 0.99
N LEU A 761 14.39 16.61 0.30
CA LEU A 761 15.70 16.28 0.86
C LEU A 761 16.00 16.97 2.20
N PRO A 762 15.63 18.24 2.43
CA PRO A 762 15.78 18.86 3.75
C PRO A 762 15.04 18.10 4.86
N ALA A 763 13.81 17.65 4.60
CA ALA A 763 13.02 16.88 5.56
C ALA A 763 13.63 15.48 5.80
N LEU A 764 14.16 14.85 4.75
CA LEU A 764 14.89 13.58 4.86
C LEU A 764 16.16 13.73 5.70
N ARG A 765 16.94 14.78 5.47
CA ARG A 765 18.13 15.12 6.27
C ARG A 765 17.78 15.29 7.74
N ALA A 766 16.75 16.08 8.05
CA ALA A 766 16.29 16.28 9.42
C ALA A 766 15.85 14.95 10.08
N SER A 767 15.21 14.07 9.30
CA SER A 767 14.77 12.76 9.76
C SER A 767 15.91 11.80 10.07
N ILE A 768 16.96 11.78 9.25
CA ILE A 768 18.16 10.99 9.51
C ILE A 768 18.87 11.49 10.78
N LEU A 769 18.99 12.82 10.96
CA LEU A 769 19.58 13.40 12.16
C LEU A 769 18.76 13.06 13.43
N ALA A 770 17.44 13.00 13.33
CA ALA A 770 16.59 12.55 14.43
C ALA A 770 16.79 11.06 14.76
N ASP A 771 16.86 10.19 13.75
CA ASP A 771 17.15 8.77 13.93
C ASP A 771 18.51 8.56 14.65
N ARG A 772 19.52 9.40 14.35
CA ARG A 772 20.81 9.42 15.07
C ARG A 772 20.66 9.63 16.57
N LEU A 773 19.83 10.61 16.96
CA LEU A 773 19.58 10.95 18.36
C LEU A 773 18.80 9.83 19.07
N GLU A 774 18.01 9.07 18.33
CA GLU A 774 17.18 7.96 18.83
C GLU A 774 17.93 6.63 18.95
N GLY A 775 19.19 6.61 18.52
CA GLY A 775 20.07 5.46 18.62
C GLY A 775 20.01 4.52 17.42
N ALA A 776 19.65 5.01 16.23
CA ALA A 776 19.81 4.29 14.97
C ALA A 776 21.29 3.94 14.70
N ASP A 777 21.53 2.94 13.84
CA ASP A 777 22.89 2.55 13.49
C ASP A 777 23.63 3.73 12.81
N ARG A 778 24.80 4.08 13.34
CA ARG A 778 25.71 5.09 12.76
C ARG A 778 26.23 4.72 11.37
N ARG A 779 26.03 3.46 10.97
CA ARG A 779 26.39 2.92 9.66
C ARG A 779 25.19 2.72 8.76
N SER A 780 24.00 3.18 9.18
CA SER A 780 22.81 3.15 8.33
C SER A 780 23.03 3.96 7.06
N ARG A 781 22.36 3.60 5.97
CA ARG A 781 22.56 4.29 4.69
C ARG A 781 22.17 5.75 4.74
N GLY A 782 21.20 6.11 5.58
CA GLY A 782 20.90 7.50 5.88
C GLY A 782 22.11 8.26 6.42
N GLU A 783 22.83 7.70 7.39
CA GLU A 783 24.04 8.32 7.96
C GLU A 783 25.15 8.46 6.92
N LEU A 784 25.35 7.42 6.11
CA LEU A 784 26.34 7.45 5.02
C LEU A 784 25.98 8.50 3.97
N PHE A 785 24.70 8.64 3.64
CA PHE A 785 24.21 9.67 2.72
C PHE A 785 24.54 11.09 3.24
N LEU A 786 24.34 11.35 4.54
CA LEU A 786 24.72 12.64 5.12
C LEU A 786 26.23 12.90 5.08
N GLU A 787 27.05 11.87 5.28
CA GLU A 787 28.51 11.98 5.19
C GLU A 787 28.98 12.23 3.75
N GLU A 788 28.47 11.47 2.79
CA GLU A 788 28.92 11.48 1.39
C GLU A 788 28.40 12.68 0.61
N GLN A 789 27.21 13.17 0.95
CA GLN A 789 26.52 14.25 0.23
C GLN A 789 26.46 15.56 1.03
N ALA A 790 27.36 15.76 1.99
CA ALA A 790 27.36 16.93 2.87
C ALA A 790 27.42 18.27 2.09
N ALA A 791 28.22 18.34 1.03
CA ALA A 791 28.36 19.53 0.19
C ALA A 791 27.06 19.83 -0.60
N LEU A 792 26.47 18.81 -1.22
CA LEU A 792 25.20 18.91 -1.93
C LEU A 792 24.06 19.36 -1.00
N LEU A 793 23.95 18.74 0.19
CA LEU A 793 22.92 19.06 1.17
C LEU A 793 23.04 20.47 1.79
N GLN A 794 24.19 21.13 1.67
CA GLN A 794 24.37 22.53 2.07
C GLN A 794 23.87 23.52 1.03
N ARG A 795 23.77 23.10 -0.25
CA ARG A 795 23.24 23.92 -1.35
C ARG A 795 21.71 23.98 -1.38
N LEU A 796 21.02 23.14 -0.60
CA LEU A 796 19.56 23.10 -0.49
C LEU A 796 19.06 23.94 0.70
N PRO A 797 17.94 24.68 0.55
CA PRO A 797 17.05 24.75 -0.62
C PRO A 797 17.62 25.61 -1.76
N ALA A 798 17.27 25.27 -3.01
CA ALA A 798 17.67 26.02 -4.21
C ALA A 798 17.07 27.44 -4.20
N ARG A 799 17.84 28.43 -4.68
CA ARG A 799 17.48 29.87 -4.62
C ARG A 799 16.89 30.41 -5.92
N THR A 800 17.27 29.84 -7.06
CA THR A 800 16.77 30.21 -8.40
C THR A 800 16.26 28.97 -9.13
N ASP A 801 15.50 29.16 -10.21
CA ASP A 801 15.01 28.03 -11.02
C ASP A 801 16.15 27.30 -11.77
N ALA A 802 17.15 28.04 -12.27
CA ALA A 802 18.34 27.46 -12.87
C ALA A 802 19.15 26.60 -11.87
N ASP A 803 19.37 27.13 -10.66
CA ASP A 803 20.02 26.37 -9.58
C ASP A 803 19.21 25.12 -9.21
N ARG A 804 17.87 25.19 -9.25
CA ARG A 804 17.00 24.06 -8.91
C ARG A 804 17.19 22.89 -9.87
N ILE A 805 17.33 23.15 -11.17
CA ILE A 805 17.53 22.10 -12.17
C ILE A 805 18.88 21.42 -11.95
N GLU A 806 19.97 22.19 -11.85
CA GLU A 806 21.31 21.63 -11.64
C GLU A 806 21.39 20.84 -10.33
N ILE A 807 21.01 21.45 -9.21
CA ILE A 807 21.06 20.83 -7.88
C ILE A 807 20.10 19.64 -7.82
N GLY A 808 18.91 19.75 -8.41
CA GLY A 808 17.91 18.70 -8.39
C GLY A 808 18.32 17.46 -9.19
N MET A 809 19.02 17.62 -10.31
CA MET A 809 19.58 16.50 -11.06
C MET A 809 20.66 15.77 -10.25
N GLU A 810 21.56 16.52 -9.60
CA GLU A 810 22.58 15.95 -8.71
C GLU A 810 21.92 15.25 -7.49
N ALA A 811 20.89 15.87 -6.92
CA ALA A 811 20.12 15.35 -5.80
C ALA A 811 19.35 14.07 -6.11
N LEU A 812 18.73 13.96 -7.29
CA LEU A 812 18.04 12.73 -7.73
C LEU A 812 19.03 11.58 -7.83
N ALA A 813 20.17 11.79 -8.48
CA ALA A 813 21.21 10.77 -8.61
C ALA A 813 21.77 10.36 -7.24
N ALA A 814 21.99 11.32 -6.34
CA ALA A 814 22.45 11.06 -4.99
C ALA A 814 21.42 10.28 -4.15
N PHE A 815 20.14 10.64 -4.25
CA PHE A 815 19.04 9.96 -3.56
C PHE A 815 18.84 8.52 -4.07
N ASP A 816 18.81 8.32 -5.39
CA ASP A 816 18.75 7.00 -6.00
C ASP A 816 19.95 6.14 -5.61
N ARG A 817 21.16 6.72 -5.47
CA ARG A 817 22.32 5.96 -4.99
C ARG A 817 22.26 5.65 -3.49
N ALA A 818 21.69 6.53 -2.67
CA ALA A 818 21.71 6.43 -1.20
C ALA A 818 21.12 5.11 -0.68
N GLY A 819 19.99 4.69 -1.26
CA GLY A 819 19.29 3.46 -0.87
C GLY A 819 18.79 3.42 0.56
N ILE A 820 18.31 4.56 1.05
CA ILE A 820 17.61 4.67 2.33
C ILE A 820 16.39 3.74 2.29
N GLY A 821 16.20 2.90 3.30
CA GLY A 821 15.15 1.87 3.32
C GLY A 821 15.59 0.51 2.77
N ARG A 822 16.71 0.43 2.04
CA ARG A 822 17.32 -0.83 1.57
C ARG A 822 18.30 -1.45 2.57
N GLU A 823 18.44 -0.87 3.77
CA GLU A 823 19.33 -1.44 4.77
C GLU A 823 18.85 -2.83 5.19
N PRO A 824 19.73 -3.86 5.23
CA PRO A 824 19.34 -5.15 5.76
C PRO A 824 18.81 -4.99 7.19
N LEU A 825 17.63 -5.55 7.49
CA LEU A 825 17.09 -5.53 8.86
C LEU A 825 18.07 -6.07 9.89
N SER A 826 18.94 -7.01 9.51
CA SER A 826 20.00 -7.54 10.37
C SER A 826 21.08 -6.52 10.76
N GLN A 827 21.30 -5.50 9.93
CA GLN A 827 22.19 -4.39 10.25
C GLN A 827 21.55 -3.47 11.29
N GLU A 828 20.29 -3.07 11.04
CA GLU A 828 19.53 -2.20 11.96
C GLU A 828 19.11 -2.92 13.25
N ALA A 829 19.02 -4.25 13.27
CA ALA A 829 18.67 -5.04 14.46
C ALA A 829 19.64 -4.84 15.64
N SER A 830 20.84 -4.32 15.38
CA SER A 830 21.85 -4.01 16.39
C SER A 830 21.75 -2.60 16.98
N SER A 831 20.91 -1.74 16.39
CA SER A 831 20.69 -0.37 16.83
C SER A 831 19.94 -0.31 18.16
N ASP A 832 20.21 0.71 18.97
CA ASP A 832 19.54 0.91 20.26
C ASP A 832 18.02 1.09 20.08
N GLN A 833 17.62 1.75 18.98
CA GLN A 833 16.23 1.98 18.61
C GLN A 833 15.46 0.67 18.34
N VAL A 834 16.00 -0.21 17.48
CA VAL A 834 15.31 -1.46 17.12
C VAL A 834 15.29 -2.43 18.30
N ILE A 835 16.38 -2.55 19.06
CA ILE A 835 16.43 -3.41 20.25
C ILE A 835 15.37 -2.98 21.27
N ARG A 836 15.24 -1.67 21.52
CA ARG A 836 14.23 -1.12 22.43
C ARG A 836 12.80 -1.35 21.92
N THR A 837 12.58 -1.15 20.63
CA THR A 837 11.27 -1.41 19.99
C THR A 837 10.90 -2.90 20.11
N ALA A 838 11.83 -3.81 19.82
CA ALA A 838 11.61 -5.25 19.92
C ALA A 838 11.35 -5.70 21.37
N ALA A 839 12.12 -5.20 22.34
CA ALA A 839 11.90 -5.48 23.76
C ALA A 839 10.53 -4.97 24.23
N THR A 840 10.14 -3.78 23.78
CA THR A 840 8.80 -3.21 24.08
C THR A 840 7.70 -4.05 23.46
N ALA A 841 7.80 -4.43 22.19
CA ALA A 841 6.82 -5.27 21.52
C ALA A 841 6.67 -6.64 22.19
N ALA A 842 7.78 -7.28 22.58
CA ALA A 842 7.76 -8.55 23.31
C ALA A 842 7.08 -8.40 24.68
N ALA A 843 7.41 -7.36 25.44
CA ALA A 843 6.80 -7.09 26.75
C ALA A 843 5.30 -6.79 26.62
N VAL A 844 4.88 -6.07 25.58
CA VAL A 844 3.47 -5.84 25.25
C VAL A 844 2.77 -7.14 24.89
N ALA A 845 3.36 -7.99 24.05
CA ALA A 845 2.77 -9.27 23.68
C ALA A 845 2.52 -10.17 24.92
N VAL A 846 3.47 -10.21 25.85
CA VAL A 846 3.29 -10.89 27.15
C VAL A 846 2.14 -10.26 27.96
N THR A 847 2.03 -8.94 27.95
CA THR A 847 0.94 -8.21 28.63
C THR A 847 -0.42 -8.49 28.00
N VAL A 848 -0.49 -8.59 26.66
CA VAL A 848 -1.71 -8.95 25.91
C VAL A 848 -2.09 -10.40 26.19
N ALA A 849 -1.13 -11.33 26.20
CA ALA A 849 -1.41 -12.73 26.52
C ALA A 849 -1.96 -12.90 27.95
N ASP A 850 -1.41 -12.16 28.91
CA ASP A 850 -1.85 -12.15 30.32
C ASP A 850 -3.16 -11.37 30.57
N SER A 851 -3.63 -10.62 29.59
CA SER A 851 -4.85 -9.82 29.71
C SER A 851 -6.07 -10.69 30.00
N GLU A 852 -6.98 -10.20 30.84
CA GLU A 852 -8.25 -10.89 31.10
C GLU A 852 -9.13 -11.00 29.85
N ARG A 853 -8.87 -10.17 28.85
CA ARG A 853 -9.59 -10.10 27.58
C ARG A 853 -8.89 -10.88 26.45
N SER A 854 -7.82 -11.64 26.75
CA SER A 854 -7.04 -12.39 25.74
C SER A 854 -7.71 -13.68 25.25
N GLY A 855 -8.73 -14.17 25.97
CA GLY A 855 -9.34 -15.47 25.72
C GLY A 855 -8.54 -16.67 26.24
N LEU A 856 -7.35 -16.46 26.83
CA LEU A 856 -6.46 -17.51 27.35
C LEU A 856 -6.72 -17.84 28.83
N GLY A 857 -7.99 -17.89 29.24
CA GLY A 857 -8.40 -18.15 30.63
C GLY A 857 -7.72 -19.36 31.29
N PRO A 858 -7.65 -20.54 30.63
CA PRO A 858 -7.01 -21.74 31.18
C PRO A 858 -5.49 -21.62 31.38
N ALA A 859 -4.81 -20.71 30.68
CA ALA A 859 -3.36 -20.53 30.73
C ALA A 859 -2.91 -19.38 31.66
N LYS A 860 -3.84 -18.74 32.40
CA LYS A 860 -3.55 -17.57 33.26
C LYS A 860 -2.39 -17.77 34.25
N PRO A 861 -2.21 -18.92 34.93
CA PRO A 861 -1.08 -19.11 35.84
C PRO A 861 0.28 -19.00 35.11
N LEU A 862 0.35 -19.53 33.89
CA LEU A 862 1.55 -19.49 33.06
C LEU A 862 1.80 -18.07 32.52
N THR A 863 0.77 -17.37 32.04
CA THR A 863 0.93 -16.00 31.52
C THR A 863 1.35 -15.01 32.60
N ARG A 864 0.84 -15.15 33.83
CA ARG A 864 1.23 -14.31 34.98
C ARG A 864 2.69 -14.52 35.37
N ALA A 865 3.14 -15.78 35.38
CA ALA A 865 4.54 -16.11 35.62
C ALA A 865 5.46 -15.50 34.54
N LEU A 866 5.07 -15.62 33.27
CA LEU A 866 5.80 -15.00 32.14
C LEU A 866 5.85 -13.47 32.24
N ARG A 867 4.75 -12.83 32.64
CA ARG A 867 4.68 -11.38 32.87
C ARG A 867 5.62 -10.92 33.98
N GLY A 868 5.62 -11.63 35.11
CA GLY A 868 6.56 -11.39 36.20
C GLY A 868 8.00 -11.51 35.72
N ALA A 869 8.33 -12.61 35.05
CA ALA A 869 9.67 -12.89 34.55
C ALA A 869 10.17 -11.88 33.48
N ALA A 870 9.26 -11.27 32.69
CA ALA A 870 9.61 -10.33 31.63
C ALA A 870 9.92 -8.89 32.13
N LEU A 871 9.53 -8.52 33.34
CA LEU A 871 9.70 -7.16 33.89
C LEU A 871 11.16 -6.72 33.94
N LEU A 872 11.99 -7.50 34.64
CA LEU A 872 13.40 -7.15 34.87
C LEU A 872 14.23 -7.14 33.57
N PRO A 873 14.11 -8.13 32.67
CA PRO A 873 14.61 -8.07 31.30
C PRO A 873 14.26 -6.79 30.53
N TYR A 874 12.99 -6.40 30.51
CA TYR A 874 12.52 -5.25 29.76
C TYR A 874 13.17 -3.95 30.26
N TRP A 875 13.13 -3.70 31.57
CA TRP A 875 13.73 -2.50 32.16
C TRP A 875 15.24 -2.48 31.99
N THR A 876 15.89 -3.64 32.06
CA THR A 876 17.33 -3.77 31.84
C THR A 876 17.71 -3.39 30.41
N ILE A 877 17.05 -3.98 29.40
CA ILE A 877 17.31 -3.68 27.98
C ILE A 877 16.98 -2.21 27.68
N THR A 878 15.88 -1.68 28.21
CA THR A 878 15.50 -0.28 28.04
C THR A 878 16.51 0.67 28.67
N GLY A 879 17.07 0.32 29.83
CA GLY A 879 18.13 1.09 30.48
C GLY A 879 19.42 1.12 29.67
N LEU A 880 19.85 -0.04 29.16
CA LEU A 880 21.08 -0.17 28.36
C LEU A 880 21.01 0.55 27.01
N THR A 881 19.82 0.61 26.40
CA THR A 881 19.60 1.22 25.09
C THR A 881 19.28 2.71 25.15
N ARG A 882 19.00 3.28 26.34
CA ARG A 882 18.81 4.73 26.50
C ARG A 882 20.16 5.42 26.69
N GLY A 883 20.36 6.57 26.03
CA GLY A 883 21.65 7.28 25.98
C GLY A 883 22.18 7.88 27.30
N GLY A 884 21.48 7.70 28.43
CA GLY A 884 21.87 8.28 29.73
C GLY A 884 22.76 7.34 30.56
N GLN A 885 23.86 7.86 31.12
CA GLN A 885 24.79 7.09 31.95
C GLN A 885 24.12 6.41 33.15
N LEU A 886 23.15 7.08 33.78
CA LEU A 886 22.37 6.54 34.89
C LEU A 886 21.50 5.34 34.45
N ALA A 887 20.84 5.45 33.29
CA ALA A 887 19.99 4.38 32.76
C ALA A 887 20.80 3.14 32.40
N GLN A 888 21.99 3.34 31.81
CA GLN A 888 22.92 2.26 31.51
C GLN A 888 23.45 1.58 32.78
N PHE A 889 23.81 2.35 33.81
CA PHE A 889 24.20 1.82 35.11
C PHE A 889 23.09 0.96 35.73
N LEU A 890 21.85 1.45 35.72
CA LEU A 890 20.69 0.70 36.24
C LEU A 890 20.42 -0.58 35.44
N GLY A 891 20.60 -0.56 34.12
CA GLY A 891 20.51 -1.76 33.29
C GLY A 891 21.60 -2.79 33.65
N LEU A 892 22.85 -2.35 33.78
CA LEU A 892 23.96 -3.21 34.22
C LEU A 892 23.72 -3.80 35.61
N LEU A 893 23.18 -3.00 36.53
CA LEU A 893 22.79 -3.46 37.86
C LEU A 893 21.67 -4.52 37.79
N GLY A 894 20.69 -4.35 36.89
CA GLY A 894 19.63 -5.34 36.65
C GLY A 894 20.18 -6.69 36.21
N PHE A 895 21.11 -6.70 35.25
CA PHE A 895 21.81 -7.91 34.84
C PHE A 895 22.61 -8.55 35.98
N ALA A 896 23.34 -7.76 36.77
CA ALA A 896 24.06 -8.27 37.94
C ALA A 896 23.12 -8.91 38.97
N LEU A 897 22.02 -8.25 39.31
CA LEU A 897 21.03 -8.75 40.26
C LEU A 897 20.36 -10.04 39.78
N GLY A 898 19.93 -10.11 38.51
CA GLY A 898 19.33 -11.32 37.95
C GLY A 898 20.31 -12.49 37.88
N GLY A 899 21.58 -12.24 37.53
CA GLY A 899 22.63 -13.26 37.56
C GLY A 899 22.88 -13.80 38.97
N ALA A 900 22.94 -12.91 39.97
CA ALA A 900 23.08 -13.30 41.37
C ALA A 900 21.88 -14.15 41.85
N LEU A 901 20.65 -13.74 41.53
CA LEU A 901 19.44 -14.49 41.86
C LEU A 901 19.43 -15.89 41.23
N LEU A 902 19.87 -16.03 39.98
CA LEU A 902 19.97 -17.33 39.33
C LEU A 902 20.92 -18.27 40.08
N VAL A 903 22.11 -17.79 40.41
CA VAL A 903 23.11 -18.60 41.13
C VAL A 903 22.62 -18.94 42.54
N LEU A 904 22.04 -17.97 43.27
CA LEU A 904 21.48 -18.23 44.59
C LEU A 904 20.35 -19.28 44.57
N ALA A 905 19.51 -19.27 43.53
CA ALA A 905 18.47 -20.27 43.34
C ALA A 905 19.02 -21.66 42.95
N LEU A 906 20.05 -21.71 42.10
CA LEU A 906 20.69 -22.98 41.70
C LEU A 906 21.40 -23.70 42.87
N PHE A 907 21.80 -22.96 43.89
CA PHE A 907 22.47 -23.51 45.09
C PHE A 907 21.52 -23.65 46.30
N ASP A 908 20.21 -23.47 46.11
CA ASP A 908 19.18 -23.54 47.16
C ASP A 908 19.48 -22.64 48.38
N LEU A 909 20.12 -21.49 48.12
CA LEU A 909 20.52 -20.51 49.16
C LEU A 909 19.43 -19.47 49.43
N LEU A 910 18.22 -19.70 48.92
CA LEU A 910 17.05 -18.84 49.09
C LEU A 910 15.97 -19.61 49.86
N PRO A 911 15.09 -18.92 50.59
CA PRO A 911 13.93 -19.57 51.20
C PRO A 911 13.11 -20.34 50.15
N PRO A 912 12.49 -21.49 50.48
CA PRO A 912 11.80 -22.36 49.51
C PRO A 912 10.75 -21.64 48.63
N TRP A 913 10.09 -20.62 49.18
CA TRP A 913 9.10 -19.82 48.44
C TRP A 913 9.74 -18.90 47.38
N ALA A 914 11.02 -18.53 47.56
CA ALA A 914 11.74 -17.57 46.72
C ALA A 914 12.57 -18.25 45.61
N VAL A 915 12.89 -19.55 45.74
CA VAL A 915 13.72 -20.31 44.78
C VAL A 915 13.10 -20.30 43.38
N GLY A 916 11.81 -20.67 43.27
CA GLY A 916 11.10 -20.71 41.98
C GLY A 916 11.06 -19.35 41.26
N PRO A 917 10.58 -18.27 41.90
CA PRO A 917 10.61 -16.93 41.34
C PRO A 917 12.04 -16.45 41.00
N ALA A 918 13.02 -16.63 41.89
CA ALA A 918 14.40 -16.19 41.65
C ALA A 918 15.06 -16.94 40.49
N ALA A 919 14.81 -18.24 40.34
CA ALA A 919 15.25 -19.03 39.19
C ALA A 919 14.60 -18.52 37.90
N ALA A 920 13.29 -18.22 37.91
CA ALA A 920 12.59 -17.69 36.75
C ALA A 920 13.10 -16.29 36.35
N PHE A 921 13.24 -15.36 37.31
CA PHE A 921 13.82 -14.03 37.07
C PHE A 921 15.25 -14.11 36.59
N GLY A 922 16.08 -14.92 37.24
CA GLY A 922 17.48 -15.10 36.89
C GLY A 922 17.65 -15.70 35.49
N THR A 923 16.85 -16.73 35.17
CA THR A 923 16.84 -17.35 33.83
C THR A 923 16.35 -16.38 32.77
N ALA A 924 15.27 -15.64 33.03
CA ALA A 924 14.76 -14.64 32.11
C ALA A 924 15.77 -13.51 31.87
N THR A 925 16.49 -13.09 32.91
CA THR A 925 17.56 -12.08 32.82
C THR A 925 18.75 -12.59 32.02
N LEU A 926 19.12 -13.85 32.21
CA LEU A 926 20.17 -14.52 31.45
C LEU A 926 19.79 -14.63 29.96
N LEU A 927 18.56 -15.04 29.66
CA LEU A 927 18.02 -15.10 28.29
C LEU A 927 17.93 -13.71 27.66
N ALA A 928 17.57 -12.69 28.44
CA ALA A 928 17.53 -11.30 28.00
C ALA A 928 18.93 -10.74 27.71
N ALA A 929 19.91 -11.06 28.55
CA ALA A 929 21.31 -10.72 28.32
C ALA A 929 21.84 -11.40 27.07
N PHE A 930 21.52 -12.68 26.88
CA PHE A 930 21.86 -13.43 25.69
C PHE A 930 21.22 -12.83 24.43
N GLY A 931 19.92 -12.57 24.46
CA GLY A 931 19.19 -11.94 23.36
C GLY A 931 19.68 -10.52 23.05
N TYR A 932 19.94 -9.72 24.08
CA TYR A 932 20.55 -8.40 23.95
C TYR A 932 21.93 -8.49 23.30
N ALA A 933 22.82 -9.36 23.78
CA ALA A 933 24.14 -9.57 23.19
C ALA A 933 24.05 -10.00 21.73
N ALA A 934 23.14 -10.93 21.43
CA ALA A 934 22.92 -11.45 20.09
C ALA A 934 22.47 -10.37 19.11
N LEU A 935 21.50 -9.53 19.51
CA LEU A 935 21.03 -8.40 18.72
C LEU A 935 22.14 -7.34 18.58
N ARG A 936 22.76 -6.95 19.70
CA ARG A 936 23.78 -5.89 19.77
C ARG A 936 25.03 -6.22 18.96
N SER A 937 25.47 -7.47 18.96
CA SER A 937 26.66 -7.90 18.23
C SER A 937 26.35 -8.47 16.85
N GLY A 938 25.06 -8.70 16.52
CA GLY A 938 24.60 -9.41 15.32
C GLY A 938 25.00 -10.90 15.27
N THR A 939 25.44 -11.49 16.39
CA THR A 939 26.01 -12.85 16.45
C THR A 939 25.65 -13.52 17.77
N LEU A 940 25.30 -14.81 17.75
CA LEU A 940 25.07 -15.56 18.99
C LEU A 940 26.37 -15.85 19.78
N LEU A 941 27.53 -15.61 19.18
CA LEU A 941 28.83 -15.98 19.73
C LEU A 941 29.11 -15.39 21.10
N HIS A 942 28.92 -14.07 21.26
CA HIS A 942 29.23 -13.37 22.52
C HIS A 942 28.37 -13.93 23.67
N GLY A 943 27.08 -14.10 23.43
CA GLY A 943 26.17 -14.72 24.40
C GLY A 943 26.57 -16.17 24.72
N LEU A 944 26.86 -16.99 23.70
CA LEU A 944 27.18 -18.42 23.88
C LEU A 944 28.50 -18.61 24.66
N VAL A 945 29.53 -17.83 24.36
CA VAL A 945 30.82 -17.89 25.05
C VAL A 945 30.70 -17.40 26.49
N LEU A 946 29.95 -16.32 26.72
CA LEU A 946 29.77 -15.75 28.05
C LEU A 946 28.82 -16.59 28.93
N LEU A 947 28.08 -17.53 28.33
CA LEU A 947 27.35 -18.60 29.02
C LEU A 947 28.20 -19.84 29.35
N ALA A 948 29.40 -19.97 28.78
CA ALA A 948 30.27 -21.12 29.04
C ALA A 948 30.56 -21.36 30.54
N PRO A 949 30.69 -20.34 31.41
CA PRO A 949 30.84 -20.54 32.85
C PRO A 949 29.58 -21.07 33.56
N VAL A 950 28.39 -20.90 32.97
CA VAL A 950 27.10 -21.34 33.56
C VAL A 950 26.96 -22.86 33.50
N ILE A 951 27.49 -23.51 32.46
CA ILE A 951 27.41 -24.96 32.28
C ILE A 951 28.12 -25.72 33.42
N PRO A 952 29.39 -25.41 33.77
CA PRO A 952 30.03 -25.99 34.95
C PRO A 952 29.29 -25.68 36.26
N LEU A 953 28.74 -24.47 36.44
CA LEU A 953 27.99 -24.11 37.64
C LEU A 953 26.69 -24.92 37.79
N ALA A 954 25.96 -25.15 36.70
CA ALA A 954 24.77 -26.01 36.68
C ALA A 954 25.12 -27.49 36.92
N ALA A 955 26.23 -27.97 36.35
CA ALA A 955 26.71 -29.33 36.59
C ALA A 955 27.08 -29.55 38.06
N VAL A 956 27.78 -28.59 38.68
CA VAL A 956 28.11 -28.61 40.12
C VAL A 956 26.86 -28.57 41.00
N SER A 957 25.84 -27.79 40.62
CA SER A 957 24.54 -27.77 41.32
C SER A 957 23.84 -29.14 41.25
N ILE A 958 23.69 -29.73 40.06
CA ILE A 958 22.99 -31.02 39.85
C ILE A 958 23.70 -32.18 40.56
N ASP A 959 25.03 -32.24 40.44
CA ASP A 959 25.85 -33.27 41.08
C ASP A 959 25.73 -33.20 42.62
N ARG A 960 25.61 -31.98 43.16
CA ARG A 960 25.34 -31.76 44.58
C ARG A 960 23.90 -32.02 45.01
N THR A 961 22.87 -31.76 44.21
CA THR A 961 21.49 -32.18 44.54
C THR A 961 21.42 -33.70 44.69
N ARG A 962 22.17 -34.44 43.86
CA ARG A 962 22.32 -35.90 44.00
C ARG A 962 23.12 -36.31 45.25
N SER A 963 24.14 -35.54 45.61
CA SER A 963 25.03 -35.80 46.75
C SER A 963 24.45 -35.41 48.12
N ALA A 964 23.64 -34.35 48.18
CA ALA A 964 22.94 -33.87 49.38
C ALA A 964 21.80 -34.81 49.83
N LEU A 965 21.28 -35.63 48.92
CA LEU A 965 20.41 -36.76 49.24
C LEU A 965 21.17 -37.92 49.93
N ALA A 966 22.51 -37.87 49.99
CA ALA A 966 23.36 -38.96 50.47
C ALA A 966 24.20 -38.65 51.73
N SER A 967 24.39 -37.39 52.15
CA SER A 967 25.10 -37.07 53.41
C SER A 967 24.90 -35.62 53.90
N SER A 968 24.97 -35.42 55.22
CA SER A 968 24.53 -34.22 55.96
C SER A 968 25.66 -33.39 56.58
N GLU A 969 26.83 -33.26 55.93
CA GLU A 969 27.92 -32.40 56.40
C GLU A 969 28.64 -31.73 55.23
N GLU A 970 28.26 -30.50 54.85
CA GLU A 970 29.13 -29.54 54.10
C GLU A 970 28.48 -28.13 53.93
N GLY A 971 28.41 -27.36 55.02
CA GLY A 971 27.83 -25.99 55.00
C GLY A 971 28.78 -24.87 54.57
N VAL A 972 30.08 -24.99 54.86
CA VAL A 972 31.07 -23.89 54.69
C VAL A 972 31.64 -23.81 53.27
N THR A 973 31.83 -24.95 52.60
CA THR A 973 32.31 -25.03 51.20
C THR A 973 31.25 -24.53 50.21
N THR A 974 29.96 -24.67 50.56
CA THR A 974 28.80 -24.25 49.76
C THR A 974 28.70 -22.73 49.62
N GLY A 975 28.99 -21.98 50.69
CA GLY A 975 29.03 -20.51 50.64
C GLY A 975 30.14 -19.96 49.74
N LEU A 976 31.34 -20.54 49.80
CA LEU A 976 32.50 -20.05 49.02
C LEU A 976 32.33 -20.29 47.51
N VAL A 977 31.83 -21.47 47.11
CA VAL A 977 31.59 -21.83 45.70
C VAL A 977 30.43 -21.02 45.12
N ALA A 978 29.36 -20.81 45.89
CA ALA A 978 28.24 -19.98 45.45
C ALA A 978 28.67 -18.51 45.27
N VAL A 979 29.45 -17.94 46.21
CA VAL A 979 29.99 -16.57 46.08
C VAL A 979 30.91 -16.45 44.86
N GLY A 980 31.79 -17.42 44.63
CA GLY A 980 32.62 -17.47 43.41
C GLY A 980 31.78 -17.56 42.13
N GLY A 981 30.73 -18.38 42.13
CA GLY A 981 29.78 -18.52 41.03
C GLY A 981 29.01 -17.23 40.74
N VAL A 982 28.53 -16.53 41.79
CA VAL A 982 27.87 -15.22 41.66
C VAL A 982 28.81 -14.22 41.00
N VAL A 983 30.04 -14.09 41.49
CA VAL A 983 31.01 -13.13 40.94
C VAL A 983 31.27 -13.41 39.46
N VAL A 984 31.47 -14.67 39.07
CA VAL A 984 31.73 -15.04 37.67
C VAL A 984 30.54 -14.73 36.77
N VAL A 985 29.31 -15.10 37.16
CA VAL A 985 28.09 -14.85 36.37
C VAL A 985 27.79 -13.35 36.28
N VAL A 986 27.92 -12.62 37.39
CA VAL A 986 27.72 -11.17 37.43
C VAL A 986 28.73 -10.46 36.53
N VAL A 987 30.02 -10.79 36.61
CA VAL A 987 31.05 -10.21 35.74
C VAL A 987 30.79 -10.53 34.28
N ALA A 988 30.40 -11.76 33.94
CA ALA A 988 30.05 -12.14 32.58
C ALA A 988 28.86 -11.32 32.03
N LEU A 989 27.82 -11.14 32.84
CA LEU A 989 26.64 -10.35 32.47
C LEU A 989 26.92 -8.84 32.38
N LEU A 990 27.79 -8.29 33.25
CA LEU A 990 28.25 -6.91 33.16
C LEU A 990 29.09 -6.67 31.90
N VAL A 991 29.93 -7.63 31.51
CA VAL A 991 30.66 -7.60 30.24
C VAL A 991 29.69 -7.65 29.06
N ILE A 992 28.66 -8.50 29.10
CA ILE A 992 27.60 -8.55 28.07
C ILE A 992 26.91 -7.19 27.93
N GLY A 993 26.46 -6.59 29.04
CA GLY A 993 25.72 -5.33 29.03
C GLY A 993 26.56 -4.14 28.58
N SER A 994 27.89 -4.22 28.69
CA SER A 994 28.83 -3.16 28.31
C SER A 994 29.43 -3.32 26.90
N LEU A 995 28.96 -4.32 26.12
CA LEU A 995 29.41 -4.51 24.74
C LEU A 995 29.08 -3.27 23.87
N PRO A 996 30.08 -2.63 23.23
CA PRO A 996 29.84 -1.50 22.34
C PRO A 996 29.19 -2.00 21.04
N ALA A 997 28.17 -1.31 20.54
CA ALA A 997 27.70 -1.53 19.17
C ALA A 997 28.26 -0.53 18.18
N PRO A 998 28.49 -0.97 16.94
CA PRO A 998 28.62 -2.39 16.54
C PRO A 998 29.98 -2.97 16.99
N VAL A 999 29.99 -4.25 17.37
CA VAL A 999 31.23 -4.94 17.76
C VAL A 999 32.07 -5.18 16.50
N GLY A 1000 33.02 -4.29 16.21
CA GLY A 1000 34.00 -4.47 15.14
C GLY A 1000 34.86 -5.72 15.37
N THR A 1001 35.54 -6.19 14.32
CA THR A 1001 36.56 -7.25 14.49
C THR A 1001 37.58 -6.84 15.56
N PRO A 1002 38.19 -7.79 16.29
CA PRO A 1002 39.19 -7.49 17.32
C PRO A 1002 40.32 -6.59 16.80
N LEU A 1003 40.68 -6.69 15.52
CA LEU A 1003 41.63 -5.78 14.87
C LEU A 1003 41.14 -4.35 14.73
N ALA A 1004 39.87 -4.15 14.36
CA ALA A 1004 39.26 -2.82 14.27
C ALA A 1004 39.19 -2.18 15.67
N VAL A 1005 38.81 -2.97 16.68
CA VAL A 1005 38.80 -2.56 18.10
C VAL A 1005 40.22 -2.23 18.56
N ALA A 1006 41.21 -3.08 18.28
CA ALA A 1006 42.61 -2.85 18.63
C ALA A 1006 43.16 -1.60 17.93
N LYS A 1007 42.87 -1.37 16.65
CA LYS A 1007 43.29 -0.18 15.89
C LYS A 1007 42.69 1.10 16.48
N ALA A 1008 41.41 1.08 16.86
CA ALA A 1008 40.74 2.20 17.53
C ALA A 1008 41.31 2.46 18.94
N THR A 1009 41.56 1.40 19.70
CA THR A 1009 42.13 1.45 21.05
C THR A 1009 43.59 1.90 21.03
N VAL A 1010 44.40 1.44 20.06
CA VAL A 1010 45.77 1.92 19.80
C VAL A 1010 45.76 3.39 19.42
N LYS A 1011 44.82 3.85 18.59
CA LYS A 1011 44.66 5.29 18.26
C LYS A 1011 44.32 6.14 19.50
N ARG A 1012 43.48 5.64 20.41
CA ARG A 1012 43.19 6.28 21.72
C ARG A 1012 44.36 6.20 22.70
N LEU A 1013 45.10 5.09 22.72
CA LEU A 1013 46.29 4.87 23.56
C LEU A 1013 47.48 5.72 23.11
N ARG A 1014 47.59 6.01 21.81
CA ARG A 1014 48.59 6.94 21.25
C ARG A 1014 48.44 8.37 21.81
N GLN A 1015 47.30 8.69 22.41
CA GLN A 1015 47.03 9.96 23.09
C GLN A 1015 47.27 9.92 24.62
N ARG A 1016 47.69 8.77 25.19
CA ARG A 1016 48.01 8.62 26.63
C ARG A 1016 49.20 7.66 26.84
N PRO A 1017 50.45 8.16 26.78
CA PRO A 1017 51.66 7.33 26.75
C PRO A 1017 51.91 6.49 28.02
N ARG A 1018 51.29 6.86 29.16
CA ARG A 1018 51.52 6.19 30.47
C ARG A 1018 50.82 4.83 30.63
N LEU A 1019 49.87 4.47 29.77
CA LEU A 1019 49.16 3.18 29.86
C LEU A 1019 49.91 2.05 29.12
N VAL A 1020 50.62 2.37 28.05
CA VAL A 1020 51.40 1.41 27.24
C VAL A 1020 52.56 0.81 28.06
N LEU A 1021 53.20 1.62 28.90
CA LEU A 1021 54.28 1.19 29.80
C LEU A 1021 53.79 0.19 30.86
N ARG A 1022 52.55 0.36 31.37
CA ARG A 1022 51.96 -0.52 32.39
C ARG A 1022 51.55 -1.89 31.83
N VAL A 1023 51.10 -1.94 30.58
CA VAL A 1023 50.73 -3.18 29.90
C VAL A 1023 51.96 -3.99 29.49
N LEU A 1024 53.03 -3.34 29.04
CA LEU A 1024 54.31 -4.02 28.75
C LEU A 1024 54.98 -4.56 30.02
N LEU A 1025 54.89 -3.84 31.14
CA LEU A 1025 55.40 -4.31 32.44
C LEU A 1025 54.58 -5.49 33.00
N ALA A 1026 53.26 -5.47 32.84
CA ALA A 1026 52.39 -6.60 33.22
C ALA A 1026 52.63 -7.84 32.35
N ALA A 1027 52.85 -7.67 31.04
CA ALA A 1027 53.19 -8.77 30.14
C ALA A 1027 54.57 -9.38 30.45
N ALA A 1028 55.54 -8.56 30.85
CA ALA A 1028 56.86 -9.03 31.29
C ALA A 1028 56.80 -9.81 32.63
N ILE A 1029 55.93 -9.40 33.56
CA ILE A 1029 55.70 -10.12 34.83
C ILE A 1029 55.01 -11.47 34.57
N VAL A 1030 54.06 -11.53 33.64
CA VAL A 1030 53.42 -12.79 33.22
C VAL A 1030 54.40 -13.71 32.50
N ALA A 1031 55.29 -13.18 31.66
CA ALA A 1031 56.35 -13.94 31.00
C ALA A 1031 57.44 -14.44 31.99
N ALA A 1032 57.71 -13.70 33.07
CA ALA A 1032 58.62 -14.11 34.13
C ALA A 1032 58.02 -15.21 35.04
N ILE A 1033 56.71 -15.17 35.29
CA ILE A 1033 55.97 -16.25 35.98
C ILE A 1033 55.88 -17.51 35.08
N TRP A 1034 55.85 -17.32 33.76
CA TRP A 1034 55.81 -18.38 32.75
C TRP A 1034 57.12 -19.18 32.64
N ALA A 1035 58.26 -18.61 33.04
CA ALA A 1035 59.57 -19.27 32.96
C ALA A 1035 59.88 -20.17 34.18
N VAL A 1036 59.12 -20.09 35.27
CA VAL A 1036 59.51 -20.70 36.57
C VAL A 1036 58.74 -21.97 36.93
N VAL A 1037 57.61 -22.29 36.29
CA VAL A 1037 56.85 -23.50 36.64
C VAL A 1037 57.17 -24.66 35.70
N ARG A 1038 58.20 -25.42 36.06
CA ARG A 1038 58.47 -26.76 35.50
C ARG A 1038 58.65 -27.73 36.67
N TYR A 1039 57.68 -28.64 36.87
CA TYR A 1039 57.92 -30.10 36.96
C TYR A 1039 56.62 -30.90 37.18
N ARG A 1040 56.50 -31.95 36.35
CA ARG A 1040 55.76 -33.22 36.44
C ARG A 1040 54.30 -33.27 36.94
N LEU A 1041 53.40 -33.65 36.02
CA LEU A 1041 52.26 -34.54 36.29
C LEU A 1041 51.89 -35.37 35.03
N TYR A 1042 51.56 -36.65 35.26
CA TYR A 1042 50.84 -37.58 34.36
C TYR A 1042 49.38 -37.10 34.17
N ASP A 1043 48.58 -37.46 33.17
CA ASP A 1043 48.73 -38.32 31.98
C ASP A 1043 48.19 -37.52 30.78
N VAL A 1044 48.76 -37.77 29.59
CA VAL A 1044 48.88 -36.89 28.40
C VAL A 1044 50.03 -35.88 28.54
N ALA A 1045 51.04 -35.98 27.67
CA ALA A 1045 52.23 -35.14 27.71
C ALA A 1045 51.85 -33.64 27.64
N PRO A 1046 52.24 -32.82 28.65
CA PRO A 1046 51.97 -31.37 28.66
C PRO A 1046 52.46 -30.67 27.39
N ALA A 1047 53.56 -31.17 26.82
CA ALA A 1047 54.09 -30.72 25.53
C ALA A 1047 53.06 -30.88 24.39
N VAL A 1048 52.32 -31.99 24.35
CA VAL A 1048 51.30 -32.23 23.32
C VAL A 1048 50.09 -31.32 23.51
N VAL A 1049 49.65 -31.08 24.75
CA VAL A 1049 48.54 -30.15 25.05
C VAL A 1049 48.92 -28.71 24.69
N VAL A 1050 50.13 -28.29 25.03
CA VAL A 1050 50.66 -26.94 24.72
C VAL A 1050 50.86 -26.78 23.21
N ILE A 1051 51.49 -27.73 22.53
CA ILE A 1051 51.70 -27.68 21.07
C ILE A 1051 50.35 -27.69 20.34
N GLY A 1052 49.42 -28.58 20.72
CA GLY A 1052 48.08 -28.65 20.15
C GLY A 1052 47.30 -27.34 20.33
N THR A 1053 47.40 -26.72 21.51
CA THR A 1053 46.79 -25.41 21.79
C THR A 1053 47.38 -24.31 20.91
N ILE A 1054 48.72 -24.24 20.77
CA ILE A 1054 49.40 -23.25 19.93
C ILE A 1054 49.00 -23.41 18.45
N VAL A 1055 48.99 -24.64 17.93
CA VAL A 1055 48.60 -24.92 16.55
C VAL A 1055 47.16 -24.50 16.28
N ALA A 1056 46.22 -24.82 17.19
CA ALA A 1056 44.82 -24.42 17.06
C ALA A 1056 44.65 -22.88 17.09
N ILE A 1057 45.37 -22.18 17.97
CA ILE A 1057 45.36 -20.72 18.06
C ILE A 1057 45.89 -20.08 16.78
N VAL A 1058 47.05 -20.52 16.29
CA VAL A 1058 47.67 -19.98 15.06
C VAL A 1058 46.75 -20.19 13.86
N PHE A 1059 46.18 -21.38 13.72
CA PHE A 1059 45.20 -21.68 12.67
C PHE A 1059 44.00 -20.73 12.75
N GLY A 1060 43.38 -20.60 13.93
CA GLY A 1060 42.19 -19.79 14.11
C GLY A 1060 42.42 -18.30 13.82
N ILE A 1061 43.56 -17.75 14.25
CA ILE A 1061 43.94 -16.35 13.95
C ILE A 1061 44.17 -16.17 12.45
N ALA A 1062 44.93 -17.05 11.80
CA ALA A 1062 45.23 -16.94 10.37
C ALA A 1062 43.97 -17.06 9.50
N ALA A 1063 43.10 -18.03 9.80
CA ALA A 1063 41.83 -18.24 9.10
C ALA A 1063 40.91 -17.03 9.24
N SER A 1064 40.76 -16.50 10.46
CA SER A 1064 39.94 -15.33 10.76
C SER A 1064 40.42 -14.08 10.01
N LEU A 1065 41.73 -13.81 9.98
CA LEU A 1065 42.32 -12.68 9.27
C LEU A 1065 42.10 -12.75 7.76
N HIS A 1066 42.43 -13.89 7.16
CA HIS A 1066 42.35 -14.05 5.72
C HIS A 1066 40.89 -14.02 5.22
N LEU A 1067 40.01 -14.74 5.91
CA LEU A 1067 38.61 -14.80 5.52
C LEU A 1067 37.84 -13.53 5.91
N GLY A 1068 38.21 -12.87 7.01
CA GLY A 1068 37.68 -11.56 7.40
C GLY A 1068 37.99 -10.48 6.35
N ARG A 1069 39.25 -10.36 5.89
CA ARG A 1069 39.66 -9.38 4.86
C ARG A 1069 38.85 -9.48 3.57
N SER A 1070 38.46 -10.70 3.18
CA SER A 1070 37.65 -10.89 1.97
C SER A 1070 36.23 -10.29 2.05
N LEU A 1071 35.71 -10.14 3.27
CA LEU A 1071 34.36 -9.66 3.58
C LEU A 1071 34.36 -8.13 3.81
N GLN A 1072 35.51 -7.47 3.64
CA GLN A 1072 35.57 -6.01 3.53
C GLN A 1072 34.90 -5.56 2.24
N ARG A 1073 34.34 -4.36 2.27
CA ARG A 1073 33.72 -3.73 1.11
C ARG A 1073 34.55 -2.54 0.61
N TRP A 1074 34.38 -2.21 -0.65
CA TRP A 1074 34.85 -0.95 -1.21
C TRP A 1074 33.83 0.15 -0.93
N ARG A 1075 34.31 1.34 -0.56
CA ARG A 1075 33.49 2.52 -0.29
C ARG A 1075 34.14 3.76 -0.88
N GLN A 1076 33.32 4.66 -1.39
CA GLN A 1076 33.75 5.95 -1.90
C GLN A 1076 33.65 7.01 -0.80
N ARG A 1077 34.71 7.79 -0.59
CA ARG A 1077 34.72 8.94 0.32
C ARG A 1077 35.46 10.07 -0.37
N ASP A 1078 34.83 11.24 -0.49
CA ASP A 1078 35.38 12.41 -1.19
C ASP A 1078 35.88 12.06 -2.61
N GLY A 1079 35.12 11.22 -3.33
CA GLY A 1079 35.47 10.77 -4.68
C GLY A 1079 36.45 9.58 -4.75
N VAL A 1080 37.10 9.19 -3.65
CA VAL A 1080 38.16 8.16 -3.63
C VAL A 1080 37.66 6.83 -3.06
N TRP A 1081 37.97 5.72 -3.74
CA TRP A 1081 37.63 4.36 -3.28
C TRP A 1081 38.63 3.83 -2.25
N SER A 1082 38.11 3.38 -1.11
CA SER A 1082 38.89 2.77 -0.02
C SER A 1082 38.19 1.55 0.55
N THR A 1083 38.93 0.70 1.28
CA THR A 1083 38.34 -0.49 1.92
C THR A 1083 37.90 -0.19 3.34
N GLU A 1084 36.67 -0.55 3.68
CA GLU A 1084 36.18 -0.50 5.06
C GLU A 1084 36.77 -1.64 5.92
N ASN A 1085 36.63 -1.54 7.24
CA ASN A 1085 37.00 -2.67 8.09
C ASN A 1085 36.09 -3.86 7.79
N ALA A 1086 36.56 -5.08 8.07
CA ALA A 1086 35.72 -6.27 7.91
C ALA A 1086 34.60 -6.23 8.96
N GLU A 1087 33.43 -5.76 8.55
CA GLU A 1087 32.31 -5.41 9.43
C GLU A 1087 31.08 -6.34 9.37
N PRO A 1088 30.91 -7.27 8.40
CA PRO A 1088 29.81 -8.23 8.48
C PRO A 1088 29.84 -9.05 9.78
N PRO A 1089 28.68 -9.41 10.37
CA PRO A 1089 28.62 -10.19 11.59
C PRO A 1089 29.41 -11.50 11.51
N ALA A 1090 29.48 -12.13 10.34
CA ALA A 1090 30.30 -13.32 10.10
C ALA A 1090 31.82 -13.07 10.27
N ALA A 1091 32.32 -11.92 9.82
CA ALA A 1091 33.73 -11.54 9.99
C ALA A 1091 34.04 -11.19 11.45
N ALA A 1092 33.13 -10.46 12.12
CA ALA A 1092 33.23 -10.18 13.55
C ALA A 1092 33.19 -11.48 14.37
N THR A 1093 32.27 -12.41 14.06
CA THR A 1093 32.18 -13.73 14.67
C THR A 1093 33.49 -14.49 14.55
N ALA A 1094 34.07 -14.59 13.35
CA ALA A 1094 35.33 -15.28 13.15
C ALA A 1094 36.49 -14.61 13.89
N GLY A 1095 36.50 -13.28 13.96
CA GLY A 1095 37.45 -12.49 14.75
C GLY A 1095 37.39 -12.85 16.24
N TRP A 1096 36.21 -12.72 16.83
CA TRP A 1096 36.00 -12.97 18.25
C TRP A 1096 36.08 -14.44 18.62
N ALA A 1097 35.72 -15.36 17.73
CA ALA A 1097 35.90 -16.80 17.94
C ALA A 1097 37.37 -17.17 18.08
N ALA A 1098 38.26 -16.50 17.31
CA ALA A 1098 39.70 -16.69 17.48
C ALA A 1098 40.17 -16.21 18.87
N VAL A 1099 39.69 -15.06 19.34
CA VAL A 1099 40.03 -14.52 20.67
C VAL A 1099 39.50 -15.42 21.78
N TYR A 1100 38.19 -15.71 21.77
CA TYR A 1100 37.54 -16.52 22.79
C TYR A 1100 38.04 -17.95 22.83
N GLY A 1101 38.20 -18.58 21.66
CA GLY A 1101 38.74 -19.92 21.59
C GLY A 1101 40.18 -20.00 22.09
N SER A 1102 41.00 -18.97 21.83
CA SER A 1102 42.36 -18.88 22.39
C SER A 1102 42.33 -18.80 23.92
N VAL A 1103 41.49 -17.94 24.48
CA VAL A 1103 41.37 -17.78 25.94
C VAL A 1103 40.86 -19.07 26.59
N LEU A 1104 39.82 -19.69 26.04
CA LEU A 1104 39.26 -20.93 26.58
C LEU A 1104 40.26 -22.10 26.51
N LEU A 1105 40.98 -22.27 25.40
CA LEU A 1105 42.02 -23.30 25.31
C LEU A 1105 43.20 -23.02 26.24
N LEU A 1106 43.58 -21.76 26.47
CA LEU A 1106 44.61 -21.42 27.46
C LEU A 1106 44.15 -21.75 28.89
N ILE A 1107 42.87 -21.52 29.22
CA ILE A 1107 42.29 -21.92 30.52
C ILE A 1107 42.27 -23.45 30.64
N GLY A 1108 41.80 -24.18 29.63
CA GLY A 1108 41.79 -25.65 29.63
C GLY A 1108 43.20 -26.24 29.73
N ALA A 1109 44.15 -25.67 29.00
CA ALA A 1109 45.57 -26.03 29.09
C ALA A 1109 46.13 -25.74 30.48
N ALA A 1110 45.78 -24.62 31.11
CA ALA A 1110 46.21 -24.31 32.48
C ALA A 1110 45.61 -25.29 33.50
N VAL A 1111 44.31 -25.60 33.44
CA VAL A 1111 43.66 -26.60 34.31
C VAL A 1111 44.35 -27.96 34.21
N GLN A 1112 44.72 -28.37 32.99
CA GLN A 1112 45.41 -29.63 32.73
C GLN A 1112 46.89 -29.61 33.17
N VAL A 1113 47.64 -28.56 32.80
CA VAL A 1113 49.09 -28.45 33.06
C VAL A 1113 49.39 -28.24 34.54
N PHE A 1114 48.57 -27.46 35.25
CA PHE A 1114 48.72 -27.20 36.69
C PHE A 1114 47.93 -28.19 37.57
N SER A 1115 47.21 -29.15 36.96
CA SER A 1115 46.46 -30.20 37.66
C SER A 1115 45.47 -29.68 38.73
N PHE A 1116 44.71 -28.64 38.39
CA PHE A 1116 43.67 -28.13 39.30
C PHE A 1116 42.50 -29.12 39.40
N ARG A 1117 42.30 -29.75 40.56
CA ARG A 1117 41.21 -30.72 40.83
C ARG A 1117 40.29 -30.19 41.95
N PHE A 1118 39.19 -29.56 41.57
CA PHE A 1118 38.14 -29.02 42.46
C PHE A 1118 36.77 -29.55 42.02
N THR A 1119 35.75 -29.57 42.89
CA THR A 1119 34.41 -30.09 42.53
C THR A 1119 33.89 -29.44 41.23
N GLY A 1120 33.65 -30.25 40.18
CA GLY A 1120 33.25 -29.77 38.84
C GLY A 1120 34.38 -29.45 37.85
N TRP A 1121 35.65 -29.73 38.18
CA TRP A 1121 36.80 -29.49 37.29
C TRP A 1121 36.68 -30.21 35.93
N GLU A 1122 36.06 -31.40 35.89
CA GLU A 1122 35.79 -32.16 34.66
C GLU A 1122 34.86 -31.40 33.71
N ALA A 1123 33.81 -30.78 34.25
CA ALA A 1123 32.87 -29.97 33.49
C ALA A 1123 33.54 -28.70 32.94
N VAL A 1124 34.41 -28.06 33.73
CA VAL A 1124 35.21 -26.90 33.28
C VAL A 1124 36.17 -27.29 32.15
N LEU A 1125 36.88 -28.41 32.30
CA LEU A 1125 37.82 -28.89 31.29
C LEU A 1125 37.11 -29.31 30.00
N ALA A 1126 36.01 -30.07 30.11
CA ALA A 1126 35.19 -30.47 28.96
C ALA A 1126 34.60 -29.26 28.22
N THR A 1127 34.11 -28.25 28.95
CA THR A 1127 33.53 -27.04 28.36
C THR A 1127 34.60 -26.20 27.65
N THR A 1128 35.73 -25.96 28.30
CA THR A 1128 36.82 -25.11 27.75
C THR A 1128 37.48 -25.75 26.52
N LEU A 1129 37.72 -27.06 26.52
CA LEU A 1129 38.25 -27.78 25.35
C LEU A 1129 37.24 -27.84 24.21
N SER A 1130 35.99 -28.22 24.48
CA SER A 1130 34.96 -28.37 23.46
C SER A 1130 34.65 -27.03 22.79
N PHE A 1131 34.38 -25.97 23.57
CA PHE A 1131 34.15 -24.64 23.02
C PHE A 1131 35.41 -24.07 22.37
N GLY A 1132 36.57 -24.20 23.01
CA GLY A 1132 37.84 -23.67 22.51
C GLY A 1132 38.20 -24.22 21.12
N LEU A 1133 38.11 -25.54 20.94
CA LEU A 1133 38.39 -26.20 19.67
C LEU A 1133 37.34 -25.89 18.60
N VAL A 1134 36.04 -25.91 18.94
CA VAL A 1134 34.96 -25.58 17.99
C VAL A 1134 35.07 -24.12 17.50
N LEU A 1135 35.41 -23.19 18.40
CA LEU A 1135 35.62 -21.80 18.04
C LEU A 1135 36.81 -21.63 17.10
N LEU A 1136 37.97 -22.22 17.41
CA LEU A 1136 39.20 -22.03 16.63
C LEU A 1136 39.24 -22.84 15.33
N LEU A 1137 38.77 -24.08 15.33
CA LEU A 1137 38.92 -25.03 14.22
C LEU A 1137 37.69 -25.13 13.32
N VAL A 1138 36.52 -24.65 13.75
CA VAL A 1138 35.29 -24.68 12.94
C VAL A 1138 34.80 -23.26 12.67
N THR A 1139 34.59 -22.48 13.71
CA THR A 1139 33.88 -21.19 13.61
C THR A 1139 34.67 -20.14 12.81
N THR A 1140 35.99 -20.05 13.01
CA THR A 1140 36.88 -19.07 12.35
C THR A 1140 36.90 -19.13 10.82
N TRP A 1141 36.63 -20.30 10.22
CA TRP A 1141 36.68 -20.47 8.76
C TRP A 1141 35.33 -20.83 8.12
N TRP A 1142 34.51 -21.65 8.79
CA TRP A 1142 33.25 -22.10 8.25
C TRP A 1142 32.22 -20.98 8.17
N VAL A 1143 32.12 -20.13 9.21
CA VAL A 1143 31.14 -19.03 9.27
C VAL A 1143 31.37 -18.01 8.14
N PRO A 1144 32.58 -17.47 7.93
CA PRO A 1144 32.84 -16.58 6.79
C PRO A 1144 32.61 -17.22 5.42
N LEU A 1145 32.97 -18.50 5.24
CA LEU A 1145 32.77 -19.19 3.95
C LEU A 1145 31.29 -19.47 3.66
N LYS A 1146 30.52 -19.87 4.67
CA LYS A 1146 29.08 -20.03 4.57
C LYS A 1146 28.43 -18.72 4.15
N GLU A 1147 28.85 -17.61 4.75
CA GLU A 1147 28.31 -16.29 4.41
C GLU A 1147 28.64 -15.87 2.97
N ARG A 1148 29.88 -16.08 2.50
CA ARG A 1148 30.21 -15.85 1.08
C ARG A 1148 29.31 -16.65 0.14
N ARG A 1149 29.07 -17.94 0.46
CA ARG A 1149 28.18 -18.79 -0.35
C ARG A 1149 26.74 -18.29 -0.34
N ASN A 1150 26.24 -17.87 0.84
CA ASN A 1150 24.90 -17.31 0.98
C ASN A 1150 24.74 -16.03 0.14
N ILE A 1151 25.69 -15.09 0.22
CA ILE A 1151 25.68 -13.85 -0.57
C ILE A 1151 25.63 -14.16 -2.06
N MET A 1152 26.52 -15.03 -2.57
CA MET A 1152 26.53 -15.40 -3.99
C MET A 1152 25.23 -16.10 -4.42
N ARG A 1153 24.66 -16.95 -3.56
CA ARG A 1153 23.40 -17.64 -3.87
C ARG A 1153 22.24 -16.65 -3.94
N ARG A 1154 22.11 -15.75 -2.95
CA ARG A 1154 21.08 -14.71 -2.94
C ARG A 1154 21.14 -13.81 -4.18
N LEU A 1155 22.34 -13.43 -4.63
CA LEU A 1155 22.51 -12.65 -5.86
C LEU A 1155 21.97 -13.37 -7.12
N VAL A 1156 22.12 -14.70 -7.19
CA VAL A 1156 21.57 -15.52 -8.29
C VAL A 1156 20.06 -15.79 -8.12
N GLU A 1157 19.57 -15.89 -6.88
CA GLU A 1157 18.14 -16.05 -6.59
C GLU A 1157 17.33 -14.79 -6.90
N GLN A 1158 17.86 -13.62 -6.52
CA GLN A 1158 17.24 -12.31 -6.79
C GLN A 1158 17.31 -11.92 -8.27
N SER A 1159 17.99 -12.69 -9.12
CA SER A 1159 18.20 -12.31 -10.51
C SER A 1159 17.00 -12.52 -11.42
N SER A 1160 15.96 -13.22 -10.96
CA SER A 1160 14.73 -13.44 -11.74
C SER A 1160 13.80 -12.22 -11.79
N VAL A 1161 13.97 -11.28 -10.85
CA VAL A 1161 13.09 -10.11 -10.67
C VAL A 1161 13.74 -8.83 -11.20
N VAL A 1162 15.02 -8.86 -11.54
CA VAL A 1162 15.79 -7.66 -11.89
C VAL A 1162 16.33 -7.75 -13.30
N ASP A 1163 16.16 -6.66 -14.03
CA ASP A 1163 16.68 -6.53 -15.38
C ASP A 1163 18.13 -6.05 -15.34
N TYR A 1164 19.06 -6.95 -15.63
CA TYR A 1164 20.49 -6.63 -15.70
C TYR A 1164 20.90 -6.02 -17.07
N GLY A 1165 19.94 -5.76 -17.95
CA GLY A 1165 20.19 -5.33 -19.33
C GLY A 1165 20.86 -6.42 -20.18
N GLU A 1166 21.44 -6.02 -21.31
CA GLU A 1166 22.16 -6.91 -22.23
C GLU A 1166 23.48 -7.42 -21.60
N ASN A 1167 24.20 -6.56 -20.88
CA ASN A 1167 25.45 -6.92 -20.21
C ASN A 1167 25.23 -7.24 -18.72
N VAL A 1168 24.98 -8.53 -18.43
CA VAL A 1168 24.73 -9.02 -17.06
C VAL A 1168 25.87 -8.69 -16.08
N ALA A 1169 27.12 -8.62 -16.56
CA ALA A 1169 28.27 -8.31 -15.70
C ALA A 1169 28.24 -6.85 -15.24
N GLU A 1170 27.93 -5.93 -16.14
CA GLU A 1170 27.81 -4.51 -15.84
C GLU A 1170 26.59 -4.24 -14.95
N GLY A 1171 25.43 -4.82 -15.29
CA GLY A 1171 24.23 -4.73 -14.45
C GLY A 1171 24.47 -5.28 -13.04
N LEU A 1172 25.22 -6.39 -12.90
CA LEU A 1172 25.54 -6.96 -11.59
C LEU A 1172 26.45 -6.01 -10.80
N LEU A 1173 27.43 -5.38 -11.44
CA LEU A 1173 28.29 -4.40 -10.77
C LEU A 1173 27.47 -3.21 -10.26
N ARG A 1174 26.62 -2.61 -11.09
CA ARG A 1174 25.72 -1.51 -10.70
C ARG A 1174 24.81 -1.90 -9.53
N ARG A 1175 24.31 -3.13 -9.52
CA ARG A 1175 23.54 -3.67 -8.41
C ARG A 1175 24.37 -3.77 -7.13
N LEU A 1176 25.59 -4.29 -7.22
CA LEU A 1176 26.49 -4.38 -6.06
C LEU A 1176 26.83 -3.00 -5.50
N GLU A 1177 27.00 -2.00 -6.36
CA GLU A 1177 27.19 -0.59 -5.96
C GLU A 1177 25.95 -0.05 -5.22
N GLY A 1178 24.78 -0.11 -5.84
CA GLY A 1178 23.53 0.41 -5.25
C GLY A 1178 23.09 -0.34 -3.98
N HIS A 1179 23.56 -1.57 -3.77
CA HIS A 1179 23.26 -2.33 -2.55
C HIS A 1179 24.38 -2.27 -1.49
N ALA A 1180 25.42 -1.45 -1.70
CA ALA A 1180 26.61 -1.42 -0.84
C ALA A 1180 27.17 -2.84 -0.57
N MET A 1181 27.21 -3.67 -1.62
CA MET A 1181 27.65 -5.07 -1.63
C MET A 1181 28.96 -5.28 -2.42
N LEU A 1182 29.77 -4.23 -2.58
CA LEU A 1182 31.09 -4.28 -3.23
C LEU A 1182 32.14 -5.02 -2.38
N PHE A 1183 31.88 -6.29 -2.06
CA PHE A 1183 32.79 -7.12 -1.29
C PHE A 1183 34.07 -7.42 -2.08
N ARG A 1184 35.22 -7.39 -1.41
CA ARG A 1184 36.53 -7.71 -2.02
C ARG A 1184 36.61 -9.10 -2.64
N PHE A 1185 35.79 -10.06 -2.16
CA PHE A 1185 35.75 -11.38 -2.77
C PHE A 1185 34.95 -11.42 -4.08
N LEU A 1186 34.08 -10.44 -4.34
CA LEU A 1186 33.29 -10.29 -5.58
C LEU A 1186 33.91 -9.29 -6.55
N THR A 1187 34.59 -8.26 -6.03
CA THR A 1187 35.03 -7.08 -6.77
C THR A 1187 36.50 -6.75 -6.48
N THR A 1188 37.19 -6.25 -7.51
CA THR A 1188 38.56 -5.71 -7.46
C THR A 1188 38.53 -4.26 -7.90
N VAL A 1189 39.65 -3.54 -7.82
CA VAL A 1189 39.77 -2.17 -8.32
C VAL A 1189 40.69 -2.19 -9.54
N ASP A 1190 40.29 -1.49 -10.59
CA ASP A 1190 41.07 -1.35 -11.83
C ASP A 1190 42.19 -0.29 -11.72
N GLY A 1191 42.95 -0.09 -12.80
CA GLY A 1191 44.05 0.88 -12.84
C GLY A 1191 43.62 2.34 -12.68
N SER A 1192 42.32 2.65 -12.83
CA SER A 1192 41.74 3.99 -12.64
C SER A 1192 41.20 4.22 -11.23
N GLY A 1193 41.25 3.20 -10.36
CA GLY A 1193 40.70 3.27 -9.02
C GLY A 1193 39.21 2.95 -8.92
N ARG A 1194 38.57 2.47 -10.01
CA ARG A 1194 37.14 2.11 -10.02
C ARG A 1194 36.91 0.62 -9.72
N PRO A 1195 35.82 0.26 -9.01
CA PRO A 1195 35.50 -1.13 -8.74
C PRO A 1195 35.07 -1.86 -10.02
N VAL A 1196 35.58 -3.08 -10.20
CA VAL A 1196 35.23 -3.99 -11.30
C VAL A 1196 34.95 -5.39 -10.75
N LEU A 1197 34.18 -6.22 -11.48
CA LEU A 1197 33.92 -7.59 -11.06
C LEU A 1197 35.20 -8.44 -11.09
N GLY A 1198 35.53 -9.04 -9.96
CA GLY A 1198 36.60 -10.04 -9.86
C GLY A 1198 36.16 -11.42 -10.38
N PRO A 1199 37.05 -12.43 -10.36
CA PRO A 1199 36.76 -13.76 -10.92
C PRO A 1199 35.54 -14.48 -10.31
N ARG A 1200 35.22 -14.22 -9.05
CA ARG A 1200 34.02 -14.78 -8.39
C ARG A 1200 32.75 -13.99 -8.76
N GLY A 1201 32.83 -12.67 -8.88
CA GLY A 1201 31.74 -11.83 -9.37
C GLY A 1201 31.34 -12.22 -10.80
N LEU A 1202 32.33 -12.42 -11.67
CA LEU A 1202 32.12 -12.92 -13.04
C LEU A 1202 31.46 -14.31 -13.07
N ARG A 1203 31.79 -15.21 -12.12
CA ARG A 1203 31.09 -16.50 -12.00
C ARG A 1203 29.62 -16.35 -11.60
N VAL A 1204 29.30 -15.37 -10.75
CA VAL A 1204 27.90 -15.06 -10.39
C VAL A 1204 27.17 -14.52 -11.63
N ALA A 1205 27.77 -13.57 -12.36
CA ALA A 1205 27.20 -13.04 -13.61
C ALA A 1205 26.92 -14.15 -14.64
N ARG A 1206 27.87 -15.08 -14.84
CA ARG A 1206 27.66 -16.24 -15.74
C ARG A 1206 26.52 -17.14 -15.30
N ARG A 1207 26.36 -17.39 -14.00
CA ARG A 1207 25.23 -18.18 -13.46
C ARG A 1207 23.89 -17.48 -13.67
N ILE A 1208 23.85 -16.16 -13.50
CA ILE A 1208 22.66 -15.35 -13.79
C ILE A 1208 22.31 -15.45 -15.28
N SER A 1209 23.31 -15.30 -16.16
CA SER A 1209 23.14 -15.42 -17.61
C SER A 1209 22.63 -16.80 -18.02
N ALA A 1210 23.21 -17.88 -17.47
CA ALA A 1210 22.78 -19.25 -17.74
C ALA A 1210 21.33 -19.51 -17.27
N ARG A 1211 20.94 -18.94 -16.13
CA ARG A 1211 19.57 -19.04 -15.62
C ARG A 1211 18.57 -18.26 -16.48
N ARG A 1212 18.96 -17.11 -17.05
CA ARG A 1212 18.14 -16.37 -18.03
C ARG A 1212 17.93 -17.19 -19.30
N GLY A 1213 18.98 -17.83 -19.83
CA GLY A 1213 18.89 -18.66 -21.03
C GLY A 1213 18.15 -20.00 -20.87
N MET A 1214 17.77 -20.38 -19.66
CA MET A 1214 16.88 -21.53 -19.40
C MET A 1214 15.40 -21.13 -19.21
N VAL A 1215 15.13 -19.81 -19.11
CA VAL A 1215 13.79 -19.24 -18.86
C VAL A 1215 13.25 -18.51 -20.10
N ALA A 1216 14.12 -18.13 -21.03
CA ALA A 1216 13.79 -17.86 -22.43
C ALA A 1216 13.69 -19.19 -23.19
#